data_AF-A0A5M8P2Y0-F1
#
_entry.id   AF-A0A5M8P2Y0-F1
#
_cell.length_a   1.000
_cell.length_b   1.000
_cell.length_c   1.000
_cell.angle_alpha   90.00
_cell.angle_beta   90.00
_cell.angle_gamma   90.00
#
_symmetry.space_group_name_H-M   'P 1'
#
loop_
_entity.id
_entity.type
_entity.pdbx_description
1 polymer ?
#
loop_
_entity_poly.entity_id
_entity_poly.type
_entity_poly.pdbx_seq_one_letter_code
_entity_poly.pdbx_strand_id
1 'polypeptide(L)'
;MKKGRCIVLLILVILVEVVMAQSPRHTQRNIRTIPIDSMLMSDPFILADPVTRMYYMTGSGGMLWKSKDLNMWTGPYNVVAVDTNSWMGKNPAIWAAELHFYKGKYYYFATFTNKGVIIDTVKKNAIERRASHILVSDKPDGPYIPMKDSIYLPANKPTLDGTFWIDKDGKPYMIFCHEWLQNWNGTVEKIELKPDLSGSIGESKLLFLSSDSPWSKEYDENRNIIPNKVTDGPFLFRTQTGKLGMLWTSWVFKDYTQGVAYSESGTLDGQWIQEKEPITPPNYGHGMLFHTFEGKLLMSVHSHKENKNGRYIRTPQLLEVDDSGDKLILKNKELASGRKINLDKGWRSHLGSTSNAEQASYNDSKWRALDLPHDWSIEPVPVAKEGITLGPFSRMSDGGVDTGQTLGGEGWYRTEFTIAKEDADKRLLLYFEGIYNQSEVWINGTKVHYNPYGYTSFRLDISKYCNAPGTSNSLVVKAVNAGKNSRWYSGSGIYRHVWLIKTDKVYLDEWDTFVNASELKEKEAVIKLNTILHNVADKDSRAKLNIKIFSPTGNEVYSTTQNVHISASGDEPVSISFNLKKPELWSIDTPVLYQAEISVLSDSGETDKITIPFGIRTIAFSAEKGFLLNGKPVKLKGGCLHHDNGLLGAAAIDRAEERKVELMKANGYNAVRCAHNLPSEYFLQACDRLGLLVIDEVFDQWQEAKRPQDYHQFFDEWSEYDMTTMVRRDRNHPSIILWSIGNEIAERADAVGEIIAKRLITTIKNLDDSRFTTAAVNNFWDRRHFTWAKDSERAFRNLDVAGYNYMWQEYEKDHQKFPDRIMFGTESVPKEAAQNWNLVEKHPYIIGDFVWTSVDYLGEAGLAHTLELAPGERNPQFMDWPWYNAWCGDIDLCGDKKPQSYYRDILWRRTAISLAVQPPVAEGKREDINYWGWKNELLSWNWKGFEGQMMKVNIYSRSPKVRLYLNNKLIGEKEVNQENYTSSFDVVYEPGVLKAVNVIKNKETLSAELKTTAEPAAIRLTADRTSIKADKNDLSYIKIEIVDKEGNLVPDTNLAVNIKCTGNGSVIAAGNASYDDMKSFRSFNPNTFRGKAMAIVQPNENKGEINLTVSATGLDDASITLKVY
;
A
#
# COMPACT_ATOMS: atom_id res chain seq x y z
N MET A 1 11.91 -64.44 -38.26
CA MET A 1 12.43 -63.61 -39.38
C MET A 1 12.96 -62.30 -38.77
N LYS A 2 14.27 -61.99 -38.81
CA LYS A 2 14.91 -60.97 -39.70
C LYS A 2 14.04 -59.74 -40.00
N LYS A 3 14.46 -58.46 -40.00
CA LYS A 3 15.61 -57.62 -39.50
C LYS A 3 15.17 -56.14 -39.81
N GLY A 4 15.63 -55.02 -39.22
CA GLY A 4 16.62 -54.67 -38.20
C GLY A 4 17.28 -53.29 -38.52
N ARG A 5 17.82 -52.54 -37.51
CA ARG A 5 18.41 -51.14 -37.52
C ARG A 5 17.45 -50.02 -37.02
N CYS A 6 17.85 -48.99 -36.24
CA CYS A 6 19.12 -48.52 -35.64
C CYS A 6 18.88 -48.02 -34.17
N ILE A 7 19.73 -48.31 -33.16
CA ILE A 7 20.90 -47.53 -32.61
C ILE A 7 20.46 -46.17 -31.99
N VAL A 8 20.75 -45.78 -30.72
CA VAL A 8 22.06 -45.50 -30.07
C VAL A 8 22.13 -45.89 -28.56
N LEU A 9 23.35 -46.15 -28.07
CA LEU A 9 23.89 -46.16 -26.68
C LEU A 9 23.41 -44.96 -25.82
N LEU A 10 23.55 -44.85 -24.47
CA LEU A 10 24.41 -45.47 -23.44
C LEU A 10 23.76 -45.21 -22.05
N ILE A 11 23.96 -46.06 -21.03
CA ILE A 11 24.17 -45.72 -19.60
C ILE A 11 24.30 -47.03 -18.81
N LEU A 12 25.30 -47.11 -17.93
CA LEU A 12 25.72 -48.35 -17.29
C LEU A 12 25.98 -48.09 -15.80
N VAL A 13 25.21 -48.75 -14.92
CA VAL A 13 25.60 -49.22 -13.55
C VAL A 13 25.99 -48.09 -12.55
N ILE A 14 25.46 -48.01 -11.32
CA ILE A 14 25.73 -48.86 -10.15
C ILE A 14 24.56 -48.75 -9.15
N LEU A 15 24.13 -49.90 -8.61
CA LEU A 15 23.57 -50.02 -7.26
C LEU A 15 24.62 -50.77 -6.42
N VAL A 16 24.91 -50.34 -5.18
CA VAL A 16 25.24 -51.22 -4.02
C VAL A 16 25.50 -50.39 -2.74
N GLU A 17 24.83 -50.84 -1.68
CA GLU A 17 25.08 -50.72 -0.24
C GLU A 17 25.13 -49.37 0.52
N VAL A 18 24.35 -49.39 1.60
CA VAL A 18 24.31 -48.45 2.72
C VAL A 18 24.74 -49.23 3.97
N VAL A 19 25.59 -48.63 4.81
CA VAL A 19 25.48 -48.55 6.29
C VAL A 19 26.86 -48.16 6.84
N MET A 20 27.00 -46.91 7.31
CA MET A 20 27.88 -46.56 8.43
C MET A 20 27.36 -45.31 9.16
N ALA A 21 27.46 -45.38 10.49
CA ALA A 21 27.35 -44.36 11.54
C ALA A 21 26.73 -42.98 11.21
N GLN A 22 25.68 -42.62 11.96
CA GLN A 22 25.24 -41.23 12.11
C GLN A 22 26.29 -40.41 12.89
N SER A 23 27.02 -39.54 12.20
CA SER A 23 27.56 -38.33 12.82
C SER A 23 26.47 -37.25 12.86
N PRO A 24 26.42 -36.39 13.90
CA PRO A 24 25.47 -35.29 13.91
C PRO A 24 25.80 -34.33 12.77
N ARG A 25 24.87 -34.19 11.81
CA ARG A 25 24.99 -33.22 10.72
C ARG A 25 25.04 -31.82 11.34
N HIS A 26 26.23 -31.18 11.34
CA HIS A 26 26.29 -29.73 11.35
C HIS A 26 25.50 -29.25 10.12
N THR A 27 24.34 -28.63 10.36
CA THR A 27 23.51 -28.05 9.31
C THR A 27 24.27 -26.89 8.69
N GLN A 28 24.92 -27.17 7.55
CA GLN A 28 25.56 -26.18 6.72
C GLN A 28 24.48 -25.18 6.30
N ARG A 29 24.47 -23.98 6.91
CA ARG A 29 23.52 -22.93 6.56
C ARG A 29 23.81 -22.52 5.12
N ASN A 30 22.78 -22.51 4.28
CA ASN A 30 22.93 -22.15 2.87
C ASN A 30 23.51 -20.74 2.75
N ILE A 31 24.72 -20.63 2.21
CA ILE A 31 25.32 -19.36 1.83
C ILE A 31 24.43 -18.75 0.75
N ARG A 32 24.00 -17.52 0.98
CA ARG A 32 23.07 -16.78 0.12
C ARG A 32 23.49 -15.32 0.03
N THR A 33 23.20 -14.70 -1.09
CA THR A 33 23.31 -13.25 -1.28
C THR A 33 21.93 -12.65 -1.07
N ILE A 34 21.78 -11.76 -0.09
CA ILE A 34 20.51 -11.12 0.29
C ILE A 34 20.71 -9.62 0.52
N PRO A 35 19.66 -8.79 0.35
CA PRO A 35 19.72 -7.38 0.74
C PRO A 35 19.88 -7.22 2.26
N ILE A 36 20.42 -6.09 2.69
CA ILE A 36 20.68 -5.80 4.12
C ILE A 36 19.41 -5.79 4.99
N ASP A 37 18.28 -5.29 4.46
CA ASP A 37 16.98 -5.25 5.15
C ASP A 37 16.40 -6.64 5.49
N SER A 38 16.87 -7.66 4.76
CA SER A 38 16.43 -9.05 4.83
C SER A 38 17.31 -9.87 5.79
N MET A 39 18.32 -9.24 6.40
CA MET A 39 19.21 -9.85 7.38
C MET A 39 18.60 -9.79 8.78
N LEU A 40 18.51 -10.94 9.45
CA LEU A 40 18.14 -11.01 10.86
C LEU A 40 19.41 -11.15 11.70
N MET A 41 19.91 -10.04 12.23
CA MET A 41 21.17 -9.98 12.97
C MET A 41 21.15 -8.82 13.97
N SER A 42 21.76 -9.05 15.13
CA SER A 42 22.06 -8.03 16.13
C SER A 42 23.52 -7.62 16.03
N ASP A 43 23.81 -6.44 16.57
CA ASP A 43 25.16 -5.93 16.87
C ASP A 43 26.06 -5.87 15.61
N PRO A 44 25.62 -5.22 14.52
CA PRO A 44 26.29 -5.30 13.22
C PRO A 44 27.53 -4.41 13.17
N PHE A 45 28.71 -5.03 13.24
CA PHE A 45 29.98 -4.35 12.97
C PHE A 45 30.33 -4.48 11.49
N ILE A 46 30.88 -3.44 10.86
CA ILE A 46 31.39 -3.49 9.48
C ILE A 46 32.86 -3.05 9.40
N LEU A 47 33.73 -3.96 8.97
CA LEU A 47 35.08 -3.64 8.52
C LEU A 47 35.06 -3.34 7.01
N ALA A 48 35.35 -2.10 6.62
CA ALA A 48 35.71 -1.75 5.26
C ALA A 48 37.19 -2.06 5.02
N ASP A 49 37.53 -3.24 4.52
CA ASP A 49 38.92 -3.66 4.35
C ASP A 49 39.52 -3.08 3.06
N PRO A 50 40.52 -2.18 3.14
CA PRO A 50 41.06 -1.49 1.97
C PRO A 50 41.90 -2.42 1.07
N VAL A 51 42.44 -3.51 1.61
CA VAL A 51 43.32 -4.45 0.91
C VAL A 51 42.53 -5.32 -0.07
N THR A 52 41.43 -5.91 0.38
CA THR A 52 40.55 -6.77 -0.43
C THR A 52 39.46 -6.00 -1.16
N ARG A 53 39.23 -4.72 -0.80
CA ARG A 53 38.13 -3.87 -1.32
C ARG A 53 36.75 -4.52 -1.12
N MET A 54 36.57 -5.09 0.07
CA MET A 54 35.35 -5.76 0.52
C MET A 54 34.92 -5.23 1.88
N TYR A 55 33.61 -5.12 2.08
CA TYR A 55 33.02 -4.92 3.39
C TYR A 55 32.77 -6.28 4.06
N TYR A 56 33.22 -6.42 5.30
CA TYR A 56 33.03 -7.61 6.13
C TYR A 56 32.14 -7.24 7.31
N MET A 57 30.96 -7.83 7.38
CA MET A 57 30.00 -7.57 8.46
C MET A 57 29.96 -8.75 9.43
N THR A 58 30.12 -8.48 10.71
CA THR A 58 29.99 -9.43 11.81
C THR A 58 28.88 -9.00 12.75
N GLY A 59 28.50 -9.88 13.68
CA GLY A 59 27.51 -9.57 14.71
C GLY A 59 27.14 -10.80 15.54
N SER A 60 26.04 -10.68 16.27
CA SER A 60 25.54 -11.74 17.14
C SER A 60 25.34 -13.07 16.42
N GLY A 61 25.86 -14.15 17.03
CA GLY A 61 25.90 -15.50 16.47
C GLY A 61 27.25 -15.90 15.89
N GLY A 62 28.26 -15.02 15.87
CA GLY A 62 29.65 -15.37 15.56
C GLY A 62 29.95 -15.62 14.08
N MET A 63 29.07 -15.17 13.20
CA MET A 63 29.16 -15.40 11.75
C MET A 63 29.60 -14.13 11.01
N LEU A 64 30.08 -14.30 9.79
CA LEU A 64 30.57 -13.23 8.92
C LEU A 64 29.81 -13.16 7.59
N TRP A 65 29.55 -11.95 7.10
CA TRP A 65 28.96 -11.64 5.82
C TRP A 65 29.90 -10.76 4.99
N LYS A 66 29.79 -10.83 3.67
CA LYS A 66 30.66 -10.09 2.73
C LYS A 66 29.83 -9.28 1.73
N SER A 67 30.19 -8.03 1.50
CA SER A 67 29.58 -7.17 0.47
C SER A 67 30.63 -6.35 -0.28
N LYS A 68 30.29 -5.91 -1.50
CA LYS A 68 31.05 -4.93 -2.30
C LYS A 68 30.43 -3.54 -2.31
N ASP A 69 29.16 -3.44 -1.94
CA ASP A 69 28.29 -2.30 -2.24
C ASP A 69 27.42 -1.87 -1.04
N LEU A 70 27.55 -2.54 0.12
CA LEU A 70 26.74 -2.40 1.34
C LEU A 70 25.24 -2.76 1.18
N ASN A 71 24.76 -2.94 -0.05
CA ASN A 71 23.38 -3.29 -0.36
C ASN A 71 23.17 -4.81 -0.29
N MET A 72 24.03 -5.58 -0.97
CA MET A 72 23.91 -7.03 -1.10
C MET A 72 24.99 -7.75 -0.31
N TRP A 73 24.57 -8.61 0.61
CA TRP A 73 25.42 -9.34 1.55
C TRP A 73 25.40 -10.83 1.30
N THR A 74 26.58 -11.42 1.08
CA THR A 74 26.77 -12.86 0.88
C THR A 74 27.27 -13.52 2.16
N GLY A 75 26.59 -14.57 2.61
CA GLY A 75 26.89 -15.26 3.87
C GLY A 75 25.72 -16.15 4.33
N PRO A 76 25.68 -16.58 5.59
CA PRO A 76 26.69 -16.37 6.64
C PRO A 76 27.83 -17.39 6.55
N TYR A 77 29.08 -16.92 6.62
CA TYR A 77 30.28 -17.74 6.74
C TYR A 77 30.61 -18.02 8.20
N ASN A 78 30.97 -19.27 8.54
CA ASN A 78 31.54 -19.57 9.86
C ASN A 78 33.04 -19.29 9.82
N VAL A 79 33.50 -18.39 10.69
CA VAL A 79 34.89 -17.89 10.70
C VAL A 79 35.58 -18.02 12.05
N VAL A 80 34.91 -18.51 13.09
CA VAL A 80 35.43 -18.57 14.47
C VAL A 80 35.78 -20.00 14.87
N ALA A 81 37.01 -20.21 15.35
CA ALA A 81 37.39 -21.41 16.09
C ALA A 81 37.24 -21.17 17.60
N VAL A 82 36.77 -22.17 18.34
CA VAL A 82 36.56 -22.12 19.79
C VAL A 82 37.52 -23.08 20.48
N ASP A 83 38.22 -22.63 21.52
CA ASP A 83 38.95 -23.53 22.40
C ASP A 83 37.96 -24.21 23.37
N THR A 84 37.59 -25.44 23.02
CA THR A 84 36.64 -26.25 23.78
C THR A 84 37.12 -26.71 25.16
N ASN A 85 38.43 -26.57 25.44
CA ASN A 85 39.03 -26.88 26.75
C ASN A 85 39.19 -25.63 27.64
N SER A 86 39.02 -24.44 27.06
CA SER A 86 38.98 -23.18 27.80
C SER A 86 37.64 -22.98 28.53
N TRP A 87 37.53 -21.88 29.27
CA TRP A 87 36.28 -21.45 29.89
C TRP A 87 35.15 -21.16 28.89
N MET A 88 35.44 -20.98 27.59
CA MET A 88 34.41 -20.83 26.55
C MET A 88 33.55 -22.10 26.40
N GLY A 89 34.14 -23.27 26.67
CA GLY A 89 33.47 -24.56 26.52
C GLY A 89 33.20 -24.93 25.06
N LYS A 90 32.41 -25.99 24.85
CA LYS A 90 32.23 -26.62 23.52
C LYS A 90 31.38 -25.81 22.53
N ASN A 91 30.39 -25.06 23.02
CA ASN A 91 29.40 -24.35 22.20
C ASN A 91 29.03 -23.00 22.84
N PRO A 92 29.96 -22.02 22.94
CA PRO A 92 29.64 -20.70 23.47
C PRO A 92 28.66 -19.96 22.56
N ALA A 93 27.83 -19.09 23.14
CA ALA A 93 27.13 -18.06 22.37
C ALA A 93 28.06 -16.86 22.19
N ILE A 94 28.11 -16.32 20.97
CA ILE A 94 29.00 -15.22 20.56
C ILE A 94 28.14 -13.98 20.28
N TRP A 95 28.48 -12.85 20.90
CA TRP A 95 27.74 -11.58 20.83
C TRP A 95 28.70 -10.43 20.49
N ALA A 96 28.16 -9.34 19.91
CA ALA A 96 28.90 -8.10 19.65
C ALA A 96 30.32 -8.30 19.08
N ALA A 97 30.40 -8.87 17.88
CA ALA A 97 31.67 -9.25 17.28
C ALA A 97 32.25 -8.12 16.41
N GLU A 98 33.39 -7.57 16.80
CA GLU A 98 34.13 -6.53 16.09
C GLU A 98 35.37 -7.08 15.36
N LEU A 99 35.69 -6.48 14.20
CA LEU A 99 36.85 -6.83 13.39
C LEU A 99 37.86 -5.67 13.32
N HIS A 100 39.02 -5.85 13.93
CA HIS A 100 40.07 -4.83 14.00
C HIS A 100 41.33 -5.27 13.26
N PHE A 101 41.87 -4.41 12.38
CA PHE A 101 43.18 -4.63 11.76
C PHE A 101 44.28 -3.96 12.58
N TYR A 102 45.28 -4.73 13.03
CA TYR A 102 46.39 -4.23 13.84
C TYR A 102 47.68 -4.97 13.49
N LYS A 103 48.79 -4.22 13.30
CA LYS A 103 50.14 -4.77 13.04
C LYS A 103 50.20 -5.92 12.01
N GLY A 104 49.42 -5.83 10.93
CA GLY A 104 49.42 -6.83 9.85
C GLY A 104 48.54 -8.07 10.07
N LYS A 105 47.71 -8.09 11.12
CA LYS A 105 46.76 -9.17 11.42
C LYS A 105 45.36 -8.62 11.68
N TYR A 106 44.37 -9.49 11.56
CA TYR A 106 42.97 -9.19 11.87
C TYR A 106 42.60 -9.84 13.20
N TYR A 107 41.94 -9.08 14.07
CA TYR A 107 41.54 -9.50 15.40
C TYR A 107 40.02 -9.45 15.52
N TYR A 108 39.46 -10.53 16.06
CA TYR A 108 38.03 -10.71 16.29
C TYR A 108 37.79 -10.53 17.78
N PHE A 109 37.31 -9.34 18.15
CA PHE A 109 36.93 -9.02 19.52
C PHE A 109 35.46 -9.41 19.67
N ALA A 110 35.13 -10.34 20.56
CA ALA A 110 33.74 -10.72 20.76
C ALA A 110 33.47 -11.21 22.16
N THR A 111 32.19 -11.18 22.53
CA THR A 111 31.72 -11.60 23.85
C THR A 111 31.28 -13.05 23.80
N PHE A 112 32.03 -13.92 24.48
CA PHE A 112 31.74 -15.36 24.56
C PHE A 112 30.97 -15.68 25.84
N THR A 113 29.83 -16.35 25.72
CA THR A 113 28.99 -16.80 26.84
C THR A 113 29.00 -18.32 26.95
N ASN A 114 29.49 -18.84 28.09
CA ASN A 114 29.38 -20.25 28.42
C ASN A 114 28.25 -20.48 29.42
N LYS A 115 27.10 -20.92 28.91
CA LYS A 115 25.89 -21.21 29.69
C LYS A 115 26.03 -22.36 30.71
N GLY A 116 27.06 -23.20 30.55
CA GLY A 116 27.35 -24.30 31.47
C GLY A 116 28.13 -23.87 32.73
N VAL A 117 28.53 -22.60 32.83
CA VAL A 117 29.29 -22.07 33.97
C VAL A 117 28.53 -20.88 34.54
N ILE A 118 28.02 -21.01 35.77
CA ILE A 118 27.43 -19.88 36.52
C ILE A 118 28.50 -19.35 37.46
N ILE A 119 28.70 -18.03 37.49
CA ILE A 119 29.74 -17.36 38.30
C ILE A 119 29.17 -16.49 39.42
N ASP A 120 27.89 -16.11 39.35
CA ASP A 120 27.20 -15.34 40.40
C ASP A 120 25.67 -15.53 40.29
N THR A 121 24.89 -14.99 41.23
CA THR A 121 23.42 -14.91 41.14
C THR A 121 22.90 -13.61 41.78
N VAL A 122 22.42 -12.68 40.95
CA VAL A 122 21.99 -11.33 41.38
C VAL A 122 20.51 -11.11 41.08
N LYS A 123 19.75 -10.66 42.09
CA LYS A 123 18.29 -10.45 42.03
C LYS A 123 17.52 -11.62 41.37
N LYS A 124 17.87 -12.87 41.74
CA LYS A 124 17.34 -14.14 41.19
C LYS A 124 17.76 -14.49 39.75
N ASN A 125 18.58 -13.68 39.08
CA ASN A 125 19.16 -14.01 37.79
C ASN A 125 20.48 -14.76 38.00
N ALA A 126 20.59 -15.98 37.45
CA ALA A 126 21.87 -16.68 37.39
C ALA A 126 22.79 -16.00 36.38
N ILE A 127 24.00 -15.66 36.79
CA ILE A 127 24.96 -14.95 35.95
C ILE A 127 25.88 -15.98 35.27
N GLU A 128 25.61 -16.24 33.99
CA GLU A 128 26.44 -17.08 33.12
C GLU A 128 27.85 -16.49 32.97
N ARG A 129 28.89 -17.33 32.85
CA ARG A 129 30.24 -16.85 32.55
C ARG A 129 30.27 -16.28 31.13
N ARG A 130 30.34 -14.96 31.05
CA ARG A 130 30.41 -14.21 29.81
C ARG A 130 31.59 -13.24 29.87
N ALA A 131 32.46 -13.23 28.87
CA ALA A 131 33.54 -12.25 28.81
C ALA A 131 33.95 -11.92 27.38
N SER A 132 34.46 -10.71 27.22
CA SER A 132 35.10 -10.21 26.00
C SER A 132 36.45 -10.92 25.81
N HIS A 133 36.68 -11.50 24.63
CA HIS A 133 37.89 -12.25 24.31
C HIS A 133 38.34 -11.98 22.87
N ILE A 134 39.65 -12.07 22.64
CA ILE A 134 40.26 -11.72 21.35
C ILE A 134 40.76 -12.99 20.66
N LEU A 135 40.41 -13.12 19.38
CA LEU A 135 40.92 -14.16 18.48
C LEU A 135 41.67 -13.49 17.33
N VAL A 136 42.57 -14.22 16.66
CA VAL A 136 43.43 -13.68 15.59
C VAL A 136 43.32 -14.47 14.30
N SER A 137 43.45 -13.76 13.17
CA SER A 137 43.58 -14.33 11.83
C SER A 137 44.58 -13.53 10.99
N ASP A 138 45.15 -14.18 9.99
CA ASP A 138 45.95 -13.54 8.93
C ASP A 138 45.08 -12.99 7.79
N LYS A 139 43.74 -13.14 7.87
CA LYS A 139 42.78 -12.72 6.84
C LYS A 139 41.51 -12.09 7.45
N PRO A 140 40.83 -11.16 6.74
CA PRO A 140 39.59 -10.54 7.19
C PRO A 140 38.38 -11.49 7.17
N ASP A 141 38.49 -12.64 6.51
CA ASP A 141 37.46 -13.68 6.48
C ASP A 141 37.82 -14.95 7.27
N GLY A 142 38.83 -14.87 8.13
CA GLY A 142 39.21 -15.94 9.03
C GLY A 142 40.01 -17.08 8.39
N PRO A 143 40.11 -18.25 9.08
CA PRO A 143 39.55 -18.50 10.40
C PRO A 143 40.26 -17.68 11.49
N TYR A 144 39.47 -17.23 12.47
CA TYR A 144 39.93 -16.58 13.69
C TYR A 144 40.14 -17.62 14.78
N ILE A 145 41.33 -17.65 15.36
CA ILE A 145 41.78 -18.67 16.31
C ILE A 145 42.05 -18.01 17.67
N PRO A 146 41.68 -18.64 18.81
CA PRO A 146 41.97 -18.10 20.14
C PRO A 146 43.45 -17.80 20.36
N MET A 147 43.70 -16.72 21.11
CA MET A 147 45.05 -16.34 21.54
C MET A 147 45.56 -17.28 22.64
N LYS A 148 46.86 -17.19 22.97
CA LYS A 148 47.51 -18.12 23.91
C LYS A 148 47.05 -17.94 25.36
N ASP A 149 46.71 -16.72 25.79
CA ASP A 149 46.22 -16.52 27.16
C ASP A 149 44.73 -16.84 27.22
N SER A 150 44.37 -17.85 28.01
CA SER A 150 42.99 -18.31 28.13
C SER A 150 42.06 -17.30 28.81
N ILE A 151 42.57 -16.24 29.45
CA ILE A 151 41.80 -15.27 30.25
C ILE A 151 42.34 -13.85 30.02
N TYR A 152 41.50 -12.97 29.46
CA TYR A 152 41.77 -11.52 29.33
C TYR A 152 41.21 -10.69 30.49
N LEU A 153 40.15 -11.17 31.12
CA LEU A 153 39.40 -10.43 32.15
C LEU A 153 39.07 -11.38 33.31
N PRO A 154 38.99 -10.88 34.56
CA PRO A 154 38.79 -11.72 35.74
C PRO A 154 37.61 -12.69 35.60
N ALA A 155 37.85 -13.97 35.90
CA ALA A 155 36.89 -15.05 35.65
C ALA A 155 35.52 -14.90 36.34
N ASN A 156 35.46 -14.07 37.39
CA ASN A 156 34.30 -13.75 38.21
C ASN A 156 33.64 -12.39 37.85
N LYS A 157 34.19 -11.65 36.88
CA LYS A 157 33.64 -10.38 36.39
C LYS A 157 33.12 -10.60 34.96
N PRO A 158 31.80 -10.75 34.76
CA PRO A 158 31.25 -10.93 33.43
C PRO A 158 31.27 -9.61 32.66
N THR A 159 31.69 -9.66 31.40
CA THR A 159 31.83 -8.46 30.56
C THR A 159 31.17 -8.63 29.20
N LEU A 160 30.82 -7.48 28.63
CA LEU A 160 30.14 -7.32 27.35
C LEU A 160 31.00 -6.47 26.41
N ASP A 161 30.75 -6.67 25.13
CA ASP A 161 31.00 -5.75 24.03
C ASP A 161 32.38 -5.08 24.07
N GLY A 162 33.44 -5.90 24.05
CA GLY A 162 34.81 -5.40 24.09
C GLY A 162 35.24 -4.80 22.75
N THR A 163 35.53 -3.50 22.72
CA THR A 163 36.08 -2.79 21.56
C THR A 163 37.58 -2.48 21.73
N PHE A 164 38.28 -2.32 20.62
CA PHE A 164 39.73 -2.09 20.58
C PHE A 164 40.07 -0.59 20.44
N TRP A 165 41.10 -0.15 21.17
CA TRP A 165 41.63 1.22 21.02
C TRP A 165 43.14 1.29 21.18
N ILE A 166 43.76 2.25 20.50
CA ILE A 166 45.13 2.72 20.76
C ILE A 166 45.00 4.16 21.24
N ASP A 167 45.39 4.44 22.48
CA ASP A 167 45.34 5.82 23.00
C ASP A 167 46.61 6.62 22.66
N LYS A 168 46.65 7.91 23.02
CA LYS A 168 47.76 8.82 22.71
C LYS A 168 49.12 8.41 23.32
N ASP A 169 49.12 7.50 24.29
CA ASP A 169 50.33 6.89 24.86
C ASP A 169 50.92 5.75 23.99
N GLY A 170 50.24 5.39 22.90
CA GLY A 170 50.62 4.33 21.97
C GLY A 170 50.31 2.91 22.47
N LYS A 171 49.64 2.77 23.63
CA LYS A 171 49.30 1.47 24.22
C LYS A 171 47.96 0.94 23.70
N PRO A 172 47.84 -0.38 23.51
CA PRO A 172 46.55 -1.01 23.20
C PRO A 172 45.70 -1.15 24.45
N TYR A 173 44.41 -0.86 24.32
CA TYR A 173 43.39 -1.02 25.34
C TYR A 173 42.21 -1.82 24.78
N MET A 174 41.54 -2.57 25.64
CA MET A 174 40.18 -3.03 25.42
C MET A 174 39.26 -2.20 26.31
N ILE A 175 38.22 -1.61 25.72
CA ILE A 175 37.15 -0.93 26.45
C ILE A 175 35.92 -1.84 26.37
N PHE A 176 35.24 -2.05 27.49
CA PHE A 176 34.16 -3.02 27.61
C PHE A 176 33.13 -2.58 28.65
N CYS A 177 31.97 -3.22 28.65
CA CYS A 177 30.94 -3.03 29.68
C CYS A 177 30.94 -4.15 30.72
N HIS A 178 30.66 -3.82 31.97
CA HIS A 178 30.35 -4.83 33.00
C HIS A 178 28.89 -5.28 32.81
N GLU A 179 28.66 -6.60 32.77
CA GLU A 179 27.34 -7.24 32.64
C GLU A 179 26.28 -6.59 33.54
N TRP A 180 25.27 -6.00 32.90
CA TRP A 180 24.23 -5.17 33.50
C TRP A 180 23.27 -5.95 34.41
N LEU A 181 23.18 -7.27 34.25
CA LEU A 181 22.47 -8.14 35.19
C LEU A 181 23.15 -8.17 36.57
N GLN A 182 24.47 -8.02 36.62
CA GLN A 182 25.25 -7.90 37.85
C GLN A 182 25.40 -6.44 38.30
N ASN A 183 25.61 -5.51 37.36
CA ASN A 183 25.87 -4.09 37.63
C ASN A 183 24.73 -3.18 37.14
N TRP A 184 23.82 -2.82 38.05
CA TRP A 184 22.57 -2.12 37.71
C TRP A 184 22.72 -0.62 37.44
N ASN A 185 23.87 -0.01 37.78
CA ASN A 185 24.19 1.35 37.31
C ASN A 185 25.05 1.32 36.03
N GLY A 186 25.47 0.14 35.56
CA GLY A 186 26.39 -0.04 34.43
C GLY A 186 27.77 0.59 34.65
N THR A 187 28.81 -0.04 34.11
CA THR A 187 30.13 0.59 33.99
C THR A 187 30.66 0.40 32.59
N VAL A 188 31.23 1.46 32.03
CA VAL A 188 32.18 1.34 30.91
C VAL A 188 33.59 1.43 31.48
N GLU A 189 34.44 0.47 31.14
CA GLU A 189 35.77 0.33 31.72
C GLU A 189 36.82 0.06 30.65
N LYS A 190 38.07 0.44 30.91
CA LYS A 190 39.24 0.06 30.09
C LYS A 190 40.15 -0.91 30.81
N ILE A 191 40.86 -1.75 30.07
CA ILE A 191 42.02 -2.50 30.55
C ILE A 191 43.16 -2.42 29.52
N GLU A 192 44.40 -2.32 29.99
CA GLU A 192 45.58 -2.35 29.11
C GLU A 192 45.74 -3.76 28.53
N LEU A 193 46.08 -3.84 27.24
CA LEU A 193 46.41 -5.09 26.56
C LEU A 193 47.93 -5.22 26.40
N LYS A 194 48.40 -6.46 26.24
CA LYS A 194 49.78 -6.72 25.81
C LYS A 194 50.03 -6.13 24.41
N PRO A 195 51.26 -5.71 24.06
CA PRO A 195 51.55 -5.09 22.75
C PRO A 195 51.28 -5.96 21.51
N ASP A 196 51.10 -7.26 21.68
CA ASP A 196 50.73 -8.25 20.65
C ASP A 196 49.24 -8.69 20.75
N LEU A 197 48.48 -8.03 21.63
CA LEU A 197 47.09 -8.31 22.00
C LEU A 197 46.87 -9.72 22.57
N SER A 198 47.90 -10.44 23.05
CA SER A 198 47.79 -11.84 23.49
C SER A 198 47.10 -12.07 24.84
N GLY A 199 46.92 -11.00 25.61
CA GLY A 199 46.30 -10.97 26.94
C GLY A 199 46.21 -9.54 27.45
N SER A 200 45.79 -9.37 28.71
CA SER A 200 45.71 -8.06 29.39
C SER A 200 46.87 -7.80 30.35
N ILE A 201 46.93 -6.57 30.87
CA ILE A 201 47.90 -6.11 31.87
C ILE A 201 47.13 -5.34 32.97
N GLY A 202 47.31 -5.75 34.23
CA GLY A 202 46.77 -5.07 35.40
C GLY A 202 45.27 -5.30 35.65
N GLU A 203 44.65 -4.36 36.35
CA GLU A 203 43.21 -4.35 36.64
C GLU A 203 42.49 -3.34 35.73
N SER A 204 41.16 -3.49 35.58
CA SER A 204 40.37 -2.55 34.78
C SER A 204 40.10 -1.24 35.52
N LYS A 205 40.05 -0.14 34.76
CA LYS A 205 39.78 1.21 35.25
C LYS A 205 38.44 1.71 34.73
N LEU A 206 37.61 2.24 35.62
CA LEU A 206 36.34 2.89 35.29
C LEU A 206 36.53 4.12 34.40
N LEU A 207 35.69 4.25 33.37
CA LEU A 207 35.61 5.44 32.52
C LEU A 207 34.40 6.31 32.89
N PHE A 208 33.20 5.72 32.94
CA PHE A 208 31.98 6.35 33.42
C PHE A 208 30.91 5.32 33.85
N LEU A 209 29.91 5.82 34.57
CA LEU A 209 28.69 5.11 34.99
C LEU A 209 27.51 5.52 34.12
N SER A 210 26.48 4.68 34.02
CA SER A 210 25.23 5.06 33.34
C SER A 210 24.54 6.26 34.02
N SER A 211 24.69 6.40 35.34
CA SER A 211 24.24 7.57 36.11
C SER A 211 24.83 8.90 35.68
N ASP A 212 25.96 8.90 34.98
CA ASP A 212 26.58 10.12 34.45
C ASP A 212 25.82 10.65 33.22
N SER A 213 24.90 9.84 32.68
CA SER A 213 24.03 10.13 31.55
C SER A 213 22.72 10.81 31.96
N PRO A 214 22.34 11.93 31.32
CA PRO A 214 21.06 12.56 31.56
C PRO A 214 19.88 11.87 30.85
N TRP A 215 20.10 10.96 29.89
CA TRP A 215 19.03 10.28 29.14
C TRP A 215 18.76 8.84 29.61
N SER A 216 19.78 8.10 30.03
CA SER A 216 19.67 6.69 30.46
C SER A 216 18.83 6.52 31.73
N LYS A 217 17.56 6.07 31.63
CA LYS A 217 16.57 6.15 32.72
C LYS A 217 15.60 4.96 32.75
N GLU A 218 15.20 4.52 33.94
CA GLU A 218 14.07 3.61 34.17
C GLU A 218 13.21 4.05 35.36
N TYR A 219 12.08 3.36 35.56
CA TYR A 219 11.27 3.48 36.77
C TYR A 219 11.69 2.41 37.78
N ASP A 220 11.92 2.81 39.03
CA ASP A 220 12.05 1.86 40.14
C ASP A 220 10.69 1.23 40.53
N GLU A 221 10.69 0.30 41.49
CA GLU A 221 9.48 -0.37 41.99
C GLU A 221 8.44 0.61 42.58
N ASN A 222 8.86 1.82 42.96
CA ASN A 222 8.01 2.90 43.50
C ASN A 222 7.63 3.96 42.43
N ARG A 223 8.02 3.74 41.16
CA ARG A 223 7.85 4.66 40.02
C ARG A 223 8.66 5.97 40.11
N ASN A 224 9.73 6.01 40.90
CA ASN A 224 10.73 7.07 40.82
C ASN A 224 11.57 6.89 39.55
N ILE A 225 12.03 7.99 38.94
CA ILE A 225 12.98 7.93 37.83
C ILE A 225 14.38 7.70 38.40
N ILE A 226 15.02 6.60 38.02
CA ILE A 226 16.41 6.25 38.36
C ILE A 226 17.23 6.10 37.08
N PRO A 227 18.57 6.18 37.14
CA PRO A 227 19.41 5.80 36.01
C PRO A 227 19.18 4.35 35.60
N ASN A 228 19.21 4.07 34.29
CA ASN A 228 19.21 2.71 33.76
C ASN A 228 20.65 2.19 33.61
N LYS A 229 20.85 1.10 32.86
CA LYS A 229 22.11 0.36 32.74
C LYS A 229 22.77 0.62 31.39
N VAL A 230 24.10 0.58 31.35
CA VAL A 230 24.80 0.34 30.08
C VAL A 230 24.50 -1.09 29.65
N THR A 231 23.72 -1.29 28.58
CA THR A 231 23.36 -2.66 28.14
C THR A 231 24.23 -3.16 27.01
N ASP A 232 24.68 -2.26 26.13
CA ASP A 232 25.40 -2.61 24.91
C ASP A 232 26.36 -1.49 24.47
N GLY A 233 27.37 -1.83 23.65
CA GLY A 233 28.56 -1.01 23.40
C GLY A 233 29.62 -1.21 24.50
N PRO A 234 30.78 -0.53 24.45
CA PRO A 234 31.03 0.72 23.73
C PRO A 234 31.67 0.55 22.36
N PHE A 235 31.64 1.61 21.54
CA PHE A 235 32.45 1.76 20.33
C PHE A 235 33.16 3.13 20.34
N LEU A 236 34.48 3.15 20.18
CA LEU A 236 35.30 4.37 20.23
C LEU A 236 35.54 4.98 18.84
N PHE A 237 35.56 6.30 18.75
CA PHE A 237 35.87 7.04 17.52
C PHE A 237 36.61 8.35 17.80
N ARG A 238 37.21 8.95 16.76
CA ARG A 238 37.61 10.37 16.77
C ARG A 238 36.84 11.12 15.71
N THR A 239 36.36 12.31 16.03
CA THR A 239 35.83 13.27 15.04
C THR A 239 36.96 13.80 14.15
N GLN A 240 36.62 14.47 13.05
CA GLN A 240 37.62 15.14 12.20
C GLN A 240 38.38 16.26 12.94
N THR A 241 37.78 16.85 13.98
CA THR A 241 38.46 17.81 14.90
C THR A 241 39.45 17.13 15.86
N GLY A 242 39.53 15.80 15.87
CA GLY A 242 40.41 14.99 16.72
C GLY A 242 39.86 14.68 18.12
N LYS A 243 38.63 15.12 18.42
CA LYS A 243 37.96 14.86 19.70
C LYS A 243 37.65 13.39 19.85
N LEU A 244 37.91 12.83 21.02
CA LEU A 244 37.64 11.42 21.33
C LEU A 244 36.20 11.26 21.78
N GLY A 245 35.45 10.41 21.08
CA GLY A 245 34.06 10.08 21.39
C GLY A 245 33.84 8.58 21.56
N MET A 246 32.70 8.24 22.17
CA MET A 246 32.27 6.88 22.44
C MET A 246 30.76 6.74 22.24
N LEU A 247 30.36 5.77 21.43
CA LEU A 247 28.97 5.32 21.31
C LEU A 247 28.68 4.25 22.37
N TRP A 248 27.53 4.34 23.03
CA TRP A 248 27.05 3.33 23.97
C TRP A 248 25.52 3.36 24.08
N THR A 249 24.94 2.26 24.54
CA THR A 249 23.50 1.99 24.45
C THR A 249 22.91 1.62 25.80
N SER A 250 21.68 2.08 26.02
CA SER A 250 20.86 1.86 27.21
C SER A 250 19.38 1.97 26.82
N TRP A 251 18.48 1.93 27.81
CA TRP A 251 17.06 2.15 27.62
C TRP A 251 16.63 3.49 28.23
N VAL A 252 15.73 4.18 27.52
CA VAL A 252 14.95 5.30 28.02
C VAL A 252 13.55 4.75 28.33
N PHE A 253 13.35 4.37 29.59
CA PHE A 253 12.21 3.59 30.10
C PHE A 253 12.03 2.23 29.40
N LYS A 254 11.43 2.22 28.21
CA LYS A 254 11.16 1.02 27.38
C LYS A 254 11.78 1.11 25.99
N ASP A 255 12.26 2.29 25.58
CA ASP A 255 12.85 2.49 24.27
C ASP A 255 14.36 2.21 24.32
N TYR A 256 14.81 1.30 23.48
CA TYR A 256 16.23 1.01 23.32
C TYR A 256 16.90 2.13 22.51
N THR A 257 17.91 2.79 23.07
CA THR A 257 18.53 3.97 22.43
C THR A 257 20.03 4.04 22.65
N GLN A 258 20.71 4.69 21.71
CA GLN A 258 22.13 4.94 21.77
C GLN A 258 22.42 6.42 21.97
N GLY A 259 23.34 6.74 22.87
CA GLY A 259 23.89 8.07 23.05
C GLY A 259 25.38 8.14 22.74
N VAL A 260 25.97 9.28 23.08
CA VAL A 260 27.39 9.56 22.85
C VAL A 260 28.01 10.20 24.09
N ALA A 261 29.21 9.78 24.43
CA ALA A 261 30.08 10.42 25.41
C ALA A 261 31.33 10.97 24.73
N TYR A 262 31.87 12.12 25.17
CA TYR A 262 33.13 12.68 24.67
C TYR A 262 34.13 12.87 25.80
N SER A 263 35.37 12.47 25.59
CA SER A 263 36.45 12.71 26.55
C SER A 263 36.98 14.14 26.42
N GLU A 264 36.95 14.89 27.52
CA GLU A 264 37.43 16.27 27.59
C GLU A 264 38.94 16.39 27.31
N SER A 265 39.75 15.40 27.71
CA SER A 265 41.20 15.37 27.43
C SER A 265 41.55 14.88 26.02
N GLY A 266 40.59 14.29 25.31
CA GLY A 266 40.83 13.53 24.08
C GLY A 266 41.62 12.22 24.27
N THR A 267 41.75 11.74 25.51
CA THR A 267 42.35 10.44 25.91
C THR A 267 41.37 9.62 26.76
N LEU A 268 41.59 8.32 26.91
CA LEU A 268 40.71 7.47 27.71
C LEU A 268 40.70 7.84 29.20
N ASP A 269 41.73 8.52 29.72
CA ASP A 269 41.83 8.95 31.13
C ASP A 269 41.17 10.30 31.44
N GLY A 270 40.56 10.96 30.44
CA GLY A 270 39.79 12.19 30.65
C GLY A 270 38.41 11.97 31.26
N GLN A 271 37.79 13.05 31.73
CA GLN A 271 36.39 13.04 32.10
C GLN A 271 35.53 12.83 30.84
N TRP A 272 34.58 11.89 30.91
CA TRP A 272 33.64 11.59 29.84
C TRP A 272 32.35 12.39 30.00
N ILE A 273 32.15 13.37 29.13
CA ILE A 273 30.97 14.23 29.11
C ILE A 273 29.90 13.59 28.23
N GLN A 274 28.77 13.23 28.82
CA GLN A 274 27.63 12.63 28.13
C GLN A 274 26.84 13.69 27.34
N GLU A 275 26.38 13.37 26.14
CA GLU A 275 25.39 14.18 25.45
C GLU A 275 24.06 14.20 26.21
N LYS A 276 23.29 15.28 26.03
CA LYS A 276 22.01 15.46 26.72
C LYS A 276 20.93 14.49 26.26
N GLU A 277 20.94 14.16 24.98
CA GLU A 277 19.92 13.35 24.32
C GLU A 277 20.56 12.18 23.56
N PRO A 278 19.81 11.08 23.33
CA PRO A 278 20.26 10.00 22.45
C PRO A 278 20.51 10.49 21.02
N ILE A 279 21.54 9.93 20.38
CA ILE A 279 21.87 10.23 18.98
C ILE A 279 20.90 9.54 18.02
N THR A 280 20.54 8.28 18.27
CA THR A 280 19.62 7.51 17.43
C THR A 280 18.14 7.79 17.73
N PRO A 281 17.21 7.46 16.81
CA PRO A 281 15.80 7.33 17.13
C PRO A 281 15.52 6.21 18.16
N PRO A 282 14.32 6.17 18.77
CA PRO A 282 13.86 5.06 19.59
C PRO A 282 13.94 3.70 18.90
N ASN A 283 14.30 2.67 19.65
CA ASN A 283 14.45 1.28 19.20
C ASN A 283 15.60 1.04 18.20
N TYR A 284 16.72 1.76 18.39
CA TYR A 284 17.99 1.57 17.69
C TYR A 284 19.14 1.59 18.70
N GLY A 285 20.10 0.68 18.55
CA GLY A 285 21.30 0.68 19.40
C GLY A 285 22.33 -0.40 19.04
N HIS A 286 23.40 -0.44 19.82
CA HIS A 286 24.66 -1.13 19.51
C HIS A 286 25.14 -0.77 18.09
N GLY A 287 25.60 0.47 17.94
CA GLY A 287 26.03 1.04 16.67
C GLY A 287 27.51 1.39 16.64
N MET A 288 28.15 1.08 15.51
CA MET A 288 29.56 1.33 15.22
C MET A 288 29.70 2.23 13.99
N LEU A 289 30.82 2.96 13.89
CA LEU A 289 31.12 3.80 12.74
C LEU A 289 32.13 3.13 11.80
N PHE A 290 31.95 3.33 10.50
CA PHE A 290 32.96 2.99 9.50
C PHE A 290 32.90 3.99 8.33
N HIS A 291 34.03 4.20 7.66
CA HIS A 291 34.04 4.91 6.39
C HIS A 291 33.79 3.92 5.23
N THR A 292 32.95 4.32 4.29
CA THR A 292 32.86 3.63 3.00
C THR A 292 34.15 3.83 2.20
N PHE A 293 34.35 3.03 1.16
CA PHE A 293 35.49 3.15 0.26
C PHE A 293 35.55 4.47 -0.53
N GLU A 294 34.45 5.24 -0.50
CA GLU A 294 34.25 6.56 -1.09
C GLU A 294 34.39 7.69 -0.06
N GLY A 295 34.70 7.35 1.20
CA GLY A 295 34.97 8.29 2.30
C GLY A 295 33.77 8.70 3.15
N LYS A 296 32.53 8.30 2.79
CA LYS A 296 31.34 8.61 3.58
C LYS A 296 31.41 7.94 4.96
N LEU A 297 31.06 8.65 6.03
CA LEU A 297 30.93 8.06 7.36
C LEU A 297 29.51 7.52 7.57
N LEU A 298 29.41 6.23 7.87
CA LEU A 298 28.15 5.56 8.18
C LEU A 298 28.19 4.94 9.58
N MET A 299 27.05 4.96 10.26
CA MET A 299 26.78 4.19 11.46
C MET A 299 26.07 2.90 11.07
N SER A 300 26.70 1.75 11.31
CA SER A 300 26.02 0.46 11.29
C SER A 300 25.43 0.20 12.66
N VAL A 301 24.13 -0.07 12.73
CA VAL A 301 23.35 -0.20 13.98
C VAL A 301 22.26 -1.25 13.77
N HIS A 302 21.71 -1.86 14.82
CA HIS A 302 20.50 -2.66 14.67
C HIS A 302 19.26 -1.91 15.17
N SER A 303 18.12 -2.15 14.53
CA SER A 303 16.81 -1.77 15.08
C SER A 303 16.19 -2.90 15.90
N HIS A 304 15.30 -2.58 16.85
CA HIS A 304 14.45 -3.54 17.57
C HIS A 304 13.04 -3.50 16.99
N LYS A 305 12.58 -4.63 16.45
CA LYS A 305 11.19 -4.83 16.02
C LYS A 305 10.61 -6.03 16.76
N GLU A 306 9.70 -5.79 17.68
CA GLU A 306 8.99 -6.87 18.37
C GLU A 306 8.18 -7.71 17.36
N ASN A 307 8.27 -9.04 17.48
CA ASN A 307 7.58 -9.96 16.59
C ASN A 307 6.29 -10.52 17.21
N LYS A 308 5.59 -11.37 16.44
CA LYS A 308 4.28 -11.91 16.80
C LYS A 308 4.22 -12.71 18.12
N ASN A 309 5.36 -13.02 18.75
CA ASN A 309 5.48 -13.79 19.99
C ASN A 309 6.14 -12.97 21.13
N GLY A 310 6.16 -11.64 21.06
CA GLY A 310 6.80 -10.78 22.06
C GLY A 310 8.33 -10.84 22.06
N ARG A 311 8.93 -11.30 20.96
CA ARG A 311 10.39 -11.42 20.82
C ARG A 311 10.91 -10.38 19.86
N TYR A 312 11.85 -9.56 20.29
CA TYR A 312 12.57 -8.65 19.42
C TYR A 312 13.29 -9.42 18.29
N ILE A 313 12.87 -9.15 17.05
CA ILE A 313 13.68 -9.32 15.85
C ILE A 313 14.60 -8.10 15.78
N ARG A 314 15.86 -8.33 15.42
CA ARG A 314 16.83 -7.27 15.16
C ARG A 314 17.31 -7.36 13.72
N THR A 315 17.37 -6.22 13.05
CA THR A 315 17.81 -6.10 11.65
C THR A 315 18.87 -5.00 11.54
N PRO A 316 19.97 -5.21 10.81
CA PRO A 316 20.99 -4.19 10.62
C PRO A 316 20.47 -3.04 9.75
N GLN A 317 20.96 -1.84 10.04
CA GLN A 317 20.58 -0.57 9.42
C GLN A 317 21.85 0.29 9.26
N LEU A 318 21.86 1.16 8.24
CA LEU A 318 22.96 2.08 7.96
C LEU A 318 22.43 3.52 8.00
N LEU A 319 23.01 4.36 8.87
CA LEU A 319 22.64 5.78 9.01
C LEU A 319 23.82 6.66 8.61
N GLU A 320 23.61 7.71 7.79
CA GLU A 320 24.69 8.65 7.44
C GLU A 320 24.99 9.61 8.61
N VAL A 321 26.28 9.76 8.91
CA VAL A 321 26.79 10.56 10.03
C VAL A 321 27.67 11.69 9.50
N ASP A 322 27.57 12.85 10.13
CA ASP A 322 28.54 13.93 10.04
C ASP A 322 29.41 13.98 11.30
N ASP A 323 30.73 13.96 11.14
CA ASP A 323 31.73 14.10 12.21
C ASP A 323 32.73 15.24 11.93
N SER A 324 32.41 16.15 11.00
CA SER A 324 33.26 17.28 10.62
C SER A 324 33.48 18.26 11.78
N GLY A 325 32.52 18.34 12.70
CA GLY A 325 32.59 19.14 13.91
C GLY A 325 33.02 18.36 15.16
N ASP A 326 32.88 19.01 16.30
CA ASP A 326 33.25 18.50 17.62
C ASP A 326 32.28 17.45 18.20
N LYS A 327 31.28 17.03 17.40
CA LYS A 327 30.23 16.08 17.74
C LYS A 327 29.74 15.36 16.49
N LEU A 328 29.26 14.13 16.66
CA LEU A 328 28.50 13.41 15.65
C LEU A 328 27.09 13.99 15.48
N ILE A 329 26.64 14.09 14.23
CA ILE A 329 25.27 14.47 13.85
C ILE A 329 24.74 13.40 12.89
N LEU A 330 23.57 12.81 13.17
CA LEU A 330 22.88 12.00 12.16
C LEU A 330 22.27 12.94 11.12
N LYS A 331 22.65 12.79 9.84
CA LYS A 331 22.16 13.70 8.79
C LYS A 331 20.66 13.56 8.49
N ASN A 332 20.08 12.40 8.82
CA ASN A 332 18.68 12.06 8.56
C ASN A 332 17.94 11.66 9.85
N LYS A 333 17.96 12.51 10.89
CA LYS A 333 17.12 12.30 12.10
C LYS A 333 15.66 12.65 11.74
N GLU A 334 14.98 11.65 11.16
CA GLU A 334 13.69 11.72 10.46
C GLU A 334 13.69 12.54 9.16
N LEU A 335 13.60 11.83 8.03
CA LEU A 335 13.20 12.38 6.73
C LEU A 335 11.99 11.61 6.18
N ALA A 336 10.86 11.70 6.88
CA ALA A 336 9.67 12.14 6.15
C ALA A 336 9.98 13.59 5.76
N SER A 337 9.93 13.95 4.47
CA SER A 337 10.39 15.28 4.09
C SER A 337 9.55 16.33 4.79
N GLY A 338 10.18 17.24 5.55
CA GLY A 338 9.50 18.35 6.22
C GLY A 338 8.78 19.30 5.25
N ARG A 339 8.85 19.01 3.95
CA ARG A 339 8.19 19.67 2.83
C ARG A 339 6.69 19.33 2.72
N LYS A 340 6.23 18.10 2.98
CA LYS A 340 4.79 17.73 2.83
C LYS A 340 4.31 17.00 4.09
N ILE A 341 3.52 17.69 4.91
CA ILE A 341 3.02 17.23 6.22
C ILE A 341 1.54 16.85 6.08
N ASN A 342 1.16 15.66 6.54
CA ASN A 342 -0.24 15.27 6.61
C ASN A 342 -0.98 16.07 7.70
N LEU A 343 -2.14 16.62 7.37
CA LEU A 343 -3.00 17.40 8.28
C LEU A 343 -4.30 16.68 8.64
N ASP A 344 -4.44 15.38 8.40
CA ASP A 344 -5.70 14.66 8.60
C ASP A 344 -6.10 14.52 10.07
N LYS A 345 -5.18 14.75 11.01
CA LYS A 345 -5.40 14.53 12.45
C LYS A 345 -6.02 15.74 13.17
N GLY A 346 -6.83 15.45 14.18
CA GLY A 346 -7.24 16.42 15.20
C GLY A 346 -8.34 17.38 14.77
N TRP A 347 -9.09 17.05 13.71
CA TRP A 347 -10.21 17.87 13.24
C TRP A 347 -11.41 17.78 14.18
N ARG A 348 -12.27 18.80 14.08
CA ARG A 348 -13.60 18.82 14.65
C ARG A 348 -14.63 19.05 13.55
N SER A 349 -15.79 18.42 13.65
CA SER A 349 -16.88 18.60 12.70
C SER A 349 -18.23 18.92 13.32
N HIS A 350 -19.05 19.61 12.54
CA HIS A 350 -20.44 19.91 12.83
C HIS A 350 -21.29 19.68 11.57
N LEU A 351 -22.28 18.79 11.66
CA LEU A 351 -23.25 18.55 10.60
C LEU A 351 -24.47 19.44 10.82
N GLY A 352 -24.83 20.20 9.79
CA GLY A 352 -25.87 21.23 9.81
C GLY A 352 -25.31 22.65 9.62
N SER A 353 -26.19 23.59 9.29
CA SER A 353 -25.84 25.00 9.17
C SER A 353 -25.59 25.63 10.55
N THR A 354 -24.53 26.42 10.65
CA THR A 354 -24.13 27.15 11.85
C THR A 354 -23.61 28.55 11.47
N SER A 355 -23.69 29.52 12.37
CA SER A 355 -23.35 30.91 12.10
C SER A 355 -22.02 31.32 12.73
N ASN A 356 -21.25 32.14 12.00
CA ASN A 356 -19.94 32.67 12.41
C ASN A 356 -18.87 31.59 12.65
N ALA A 357 -19.06 30.36 12.15
CA ALA A 357 -18.13 29.25 12.34
C ALA A 357 -16.80 29.43 11.59
N GLU A 358 -16.76 30.33 10.61
CA GLU A 358 -15.56 30.77 9.93
C GLU A 358 -14.64 31.65 10.81
N GLN A 359 -15.18 32.32 11.83
CA GLN A 359 -14.44 33.30 12.63
C GLN A 359 -13.30 32.65 13.44
N ALA A 360 -12.13 33.30 13.52
CA ALA A 360 -10.98 32.78 14.27
C ALA A 360 -11.30 32.52 15.76
N SER A 361 -12.19 33.31 16.36
CA SER A 361 -12.61 33.21 17.78
C SER A 361 -13.78 32.27 18.05
N TYR A 362 -14.30 31.55 17.04
CA TYR A 362 -15.43 30.63 17.22
C TYR A 362 -15.08 29.46 18.15
N ASN A 363 -15.97 29.17 19.11
CA ASN A 363 -15.78 28.09 20.09
C ASN A 363 -16.41 26.77 19.58
N ASP A 364 -15.58 25.92 19.01
CA ASP A 364 -15.94 24.58 18.51
C ASP A 364 -15.76 23.44 19.54
N SER A 365 -15.60 23.75 20.84
CA SER A 365 -15.38 22.73 21.89
C SER A 365 -16.49 21.68 22.05
N LYS A 366 -17.66 21.91 21.44
CA LYS A 366 -18.81 20.99 21.39
C LYS A 366 -18.94 20.23 20.06
N TRP A 367 -18.08 20.52 19.08
CA TRP A 367 -18.04 19.81 17.81
C TRP A 367 -17.40 18.44 17.99
N ARG A 368 -17.74 17.50 17.12
CA ARG A 368 -17.24 16.12 17.22
C ARG A 368 -15.79 16.06 16.77
N ALA A 369 -14.89 15.54 17.60
CA ALA A 369 -13.53 15.23 17.18
C ALA A 369 -13.50 14.03 16.22
N LEU A 370 -12.69 14.14 15.17
CA LEU A 370 -12.42 13.08 14.18
C LEU A 370 -11.08 13.31 13.50
N ASP A 371 -10.63 12.30 12.75
CA ASP A 371 -9.55 12.46 11.77
C ASP A 371 -10.12 12.22 10.36
N LEU A 372 -9.44 12.76 9.36
CA LEU A 372 -9.71 12.58 7.95
C LEU A 372 -8.98 11.31 7.43
N PRO A 373 -9.29 10.81 6.22
CA PRO A 373 -10.42 11.17 5.35
C PRO A 373 -11.79 10.87 6.00
N HIS A 374 -12.77 11.76 5.82
CA HIS A 374 -14.08 11.66 6.45
C HIS A 374 -15.26 11.92 5.50
N ASP A 375 -16.27 11.07 5.62
CA ASP A 375 -17.54 11.15 4.90
C ASP A 375 -18.69 11.05 5.91
N TRP A 376 -19.47 12.12 6.06
CA TRP A 376 -20.60 12.13 7.00
C TRP A 376 -21.84 11.44 6.45
N SER A 377 -21.98 11.32 5.12
CA SER A 377 -23.17 10.76 4.49
C SER A 377 -23.29 9.24 4.67
N ILE A 378 -22.19 8.59 5.03
CA ILE A 378 -22.17 7.15 5.34
C ILE A 378 -22.29 6.87 6.85
N GLU A 379 -22.38 7.88 7.69
CA GLU A 379 -22.57 7.68 9.14
C GLU A 379 -24.05 7.49 9.50
N PRO A 380 -24.38 6.76 10.59
CA PRO A 380 -25.74 6.66 11.07
C PRO A 380 -26.38 8.04 11.29
N VAL A 381 -27.60 8.24 10.77
CA VAL A 381 -28.28 9.54 10.82
C VAL A 381 -28.41 10.00 12.29
N PRO A 382 -27.91 11.19 12.69
CA PRO A 382 -27.81 11.58 14.10
C PRO A 382 -29.11 11.58 14.90
N VAL A 383 -30.25 11.77 14.22
CA VAL A 383 -31.59 11.68 14.81
C VAL A 383 -32.37 10.60 14.07
N ALA A 384 -32.28 9.37 14.56
CA ALA A 384 -33.04 8.25 14.03
C ALA A 384 -34.55 8.48 14.24
N LYS A 385 -35.32 8.29 13.17
CA LYS A 385 -36.80 8.33 13.17
C LYS A 385 -37.34 7.01 12.64
N GLU A 386 -38.15 6.34 13.45
CA GLU A 386 -38.77 5.06 13.10
C GLU A 386 -39.56 5.17 11.77
N GLY A 387 -39.42 4.16 10.91
CA GLY A 387 -40.01 4.12 9.57
C GLY A 387 -39.39 5.05 8.53
N ILE A 388 -38.57 6.04 8.93
CA ILE A 388 -37.98 7.06 8.05
C ILE A 388 -36.48 6.82 7.82
N THR A 389 -35.71 6.51 8.86
CA THR A 389 -34.24 6.34 8.78
C THR A 389 -33.80 4.96 9.24
N LEU A 390 -32.82 4.35 8.55
CA LEU A 390 -32.18 3.09 8.93
C LEU A 390 -30.68 3.18 8.64
N GLY A 391 -29.83 3.06 9.66
CA GLY A 391 -28.39 3.26 9.50
C GLY A 391 -28.09 4.67 8.94
N PRO A 392 -27.29 4.80 7.86
CA PRO A 392 -27.04 6.08 7.19
C PRO A 392 -28.18 6.53 6.24
N PHE A 393 -29.17 5.67 6.01
CA PHE A 393 -30.19 5.88 4.98
C PHE A 393 -31.44 6.59 5.53
N SER A 394 -32.11 7.36 4.67
CA SER A 394 -33.32 8.11 4.97
C SER A 394 -34.28 8.18 3.77
N ARG A 395 -35.56 7.86 4.00
CA ARG A 395 -36.66 8.10 3.04
C ARG A 395 -36.84 9.58 2.67
N MET A 396 -36.22 10.49 3.41
CA MET A 396 -36.22 11.93 3.14
C MET A 396 -34.97 12.38 2.36
N SER A 397 -34.23 11.45 1.73
CA SER A 397 -33.12 11.80 0.85
C SER A 397 -33.60 12.58 -0.36
N ASP A 398 -33.02 13.76 -0.59
CA ASP A 398 -33.29 14.57 -1.78
C ASP A 398 -32.84 13.87 -3.07
N GLY A 399 -31.76 13.08 -3.03
CA GLY A 399 -31.28 12.29 -4.17
C GLY A 399 -31.98 10.93 -4.34
N GLY A 400 -32.66 10.44 -3.30
CA GLY A 400 -33.47 9.22 -3.36
C GLY A 400 -32.67 8.02 -3.89
N VAL A 401 -33.17 7.38 -4.95
CA VAL A 401 -32.52 6.20 -5.57
C VAL A 401 -31.13 6.51 -6.14
N ASP A 402 -30.88 7.73 -6.61
CA ASP A 402 -29.61 8.11 -7.24
C ASP A 402 -28.45 8.04 -6.23
N THR A 403 -28.59 8.73 -5.09
CA THR A 403 -27.56 8.77 -4.03
C THR A 403 -27.73 7.67 -2.98
N GLY A 404 -28.44 6.58 -3.32
CA GLY A 404 -28.54 5.39 -2.48
C GLY A 404 -29.33 5.62 -1.19
N GLN A 405 -30.30 6.54 -1.21
CA GLN A 405 -31.15 6.94 -0.08
C GLN A 405 -30.37 7.62 1.07
N THR A 406 -29.17 8.15 0.82
CA THR A 406 -28.32 8.81 1.83
C THR A 406 -28.58 10.32 1.93
N LEU A 407 -28.14 10.96 3.02
CA LEU A 407 -28.29 12.39 3.24
C LEU A 407 -26.99 13.16 2.99
N GLY A 408 -27.07 14.23 2.19
CA GLY A 408 -26.02 15.23 2.04
C GLY A 408 -26.12 16.31 3.13
N GLY A 409 -26.37 17.55 2.72
CA GLY A 409 -26.56 18.71 3.59
C GLY A 409 -25.35 19.64 3.66
N GLU A 410 -25.36 20.55 4.64
CA GLU A 410 -24.23 21.42 4.98
C GLU A 410 -23.43 20.79 6.11
N GLY A 411 -22.10 20.77 5.99
CA GLY A 411 -21.20 20.32 7.04
C GLY A 411 -19.99 21.23 7.17
N TRP A 412 -19.51 21.40 8.40
CA TRP A 412 -18.34 22.20 8.73
C TRP A 412 -17.26 21.34 9.36
N TYR A 413 -16.01 21.67 9.04
CA TYR A 413 -14.80 21.11 9.62
C TYR A 413 -13.91 22.24 10.12
N ARG A 414 -13.23 22.01 11.23
CA ARG A 414 -12.31 22.97 11.82
C ARG A 414 -11.11 22.26 12.47
N THR A 415 -9.93 22.81 12.30
CA THR A 415 -8.69 22.36 12.95
C THR A 415 -7.77 23.54 13.22
N GLU A 416 -6.71 23.30 13.98
CA GLU A 416 -5.68 24.28 14.30
C GLU A 416 -4.29 23.75 13.91
N PHE A 417 -3.44 24.62 13.37
CA PHE A 417 -2.04 24.31 13.06
C PHE A 417 -1.12 25.48 13.41
N THR A 418 0.10 25.19 13.86
CA THR A 418 1.10 26.19 14.22
C THR A 418 2.30 26.11 13.28
N ILE A 419 2.75 27.26 12.78
CA ILE A 419 3.97 27.35 11.95
C ILE A 419 5.19 27.37 12.88
N ALA A 420 6.15 26.49 12.65
CA ALA A 420 7.38 26.44 13.43
C ALA A 420 8.26 27.67 13.14
N LYS A 421 9.12 28.05 14.10
CA LYS A 421 9.97 29.25 13.95
C LYS A 421 11.00 29.09 12.83
N GLU A 422 11.47 27.87 12.56
CA GLU A 422 12.34 27.59 11.41
C GLU A 422 11.65 27.70 10.03
N ASP A 423 10.32 27.67 9.98
CA ASP A 423 9.55 27.81 8.73
C ASP A 423 9.08 29.27 8.50
N ALA A 424 9.59 30.23 9.28
CA ALA A 424 9.11 31.62 9.29
C ALA A 424 9.20 32.36 7.95
N ASP A 425 10.20 32.05 7.12
CA ASP A 425 10.40 32.67 5.80
C ASP A 425 9.97 31.78 4.62
N LYS A 426 9.33 30.63 4.93
CA LYS A 426 8.88 29.67 3.92
C LYS A 426 7.53 30.05 3.33
N ARG A 427 7.34 29.58 2.09
CA ARG A 427 6.03 29.52 1.44
C ARG A 427 5.25 28.34 2.00
N LEU A 428 3.96 28.57 2.26
CA LEU A 428 3.05 27.61 2.87
C LEU A 428 1.84 27.38 1.95
N LEU A 429 1.59 26.13 1.57
CA LEU A 429 0.40 25.75 0.82
C LEU A 429 -0.44 24.74 1.60
N LEU A 430 -1.75 24.91 1.59
CA LEU A 430 -2.66 23.79 1.85
C LEU A 430 -2.94 23.05 0.55
N TYR A 431 -2.98 21.73 0.63
CA TYR A 431 -3.37 20.85 -0.46
C TYR A 431 -4.52 19.96 -0.01
N PHE A 432 -5.65 20.04 -0.71
CA PHE A 432 -6.82 19.17 -0.50
C PHE A 432 -6.93 18.22 -1.70
N GLU A 433 -6.93 16.91 -1.47
CA GLU A 433 -7.07 15.93 -2.55
C GLU A 433 -8.51 15.82 -3.10
N GLY A 434 -9.51 16.22 -2.31
CA GLY A 434 -10.92 16.27 -2.73
C GLY A 434 -11.87 16.57 -1.57
N ILE A 435 -12.90 17.38 -1.83
CA ILE A 435 -13.96 17.72 -0.88
C ILE A 435 -15.30 17.67 -1.62
N TYR A 436 -16.24 16.83 -1.19
CA TYR A 436 -17.55 16.72 -1.84
C TYR A 436 -18.64 17.48 -1.06
N ASN A 437 -19.26 18.52 -1.62
CA ASN A 437 -18.81 19.39 -2.72
C ASN A 437 -19.18 20.86 -2.38
N GLN A 438 -19.02 21.79 -3.33
CA GLN A 438 -19.23 23.23 -3.14
C GLN A 438 -18.55 23.75 -1.86
N SER A 439 -17.25 23.50 -1.77
CA SER A 439 -16.47 23.73 -0.57
C SER A 439 -15.93 25.16 -0.47
N GLU A 440 -15.94 25.70 0.74
CA GLU A 440 -15.35 26.99 1.07
C GLU A 440 -14.27 26.79 2.14
N VAL A 441 -13.14 27.49 2.02
CA VAL A 441 -11.99 27.37 2.94
C VAL A 441 -11.65 28.74 3.51
N TRP A 442 -11.39 28.80 4.82
CA TRP A 442 -10.93 29.99 5.54
C TRP A 442 -9.68 29.72 6.38
N ILE A 443 -8.82 30.73 6.46
CA ILE A 443 -7.69 30.80 7.39
C ILE A 443 -7.90 32.03 8.27
N ASN A 444 -7.88 31.86 9.59
CA ASN A 444 -7.97 32.96 10.57
C ASN A 444 -9.15 33.93 10.31
N GLY A 445 -10.34 33.42 9.97
CA GLY A 445 -11.53 34.22 9.64
C GLY A 445 -11.59 34.75 8.20
N THR A 446 -10.52 34.66 7.42
CA THR A 446 -10.47 35.15 6.04
C THR A 446 -10.74 34.01 5.05
N LYS A 447 -11.74 34.18 4.16
CA LYS A 447 -12.01 33.20 3.09
C LYS A 447 -10.84 33.21 2.09
N VAL A 448 -10.25 32.04 1.85
CA VAL A 448 -9.11 31.87 0.95
C VAL A 448 -9.51 31.21 -0.38
N HIS A 449 -10.58 30.41 -0.41
CA HIS A 449 -10.98 29.68 -1.60
C HIS A 449 -12.47 29.26 -1.61
N TYR A 450 -12.98 29.02 -2.81
CA TYR A 450 -14.20 28.28 -3.10
C TYR A 450 -13.89 27.27 -4.22
N ASN A 451 -14.38 26.04 -4.10
CA ASN A 451 -14.25 25.00 -5.11
C ASN A 451 -15.60 24.28 -5.31
N PRO A 452 -16.23 24.36 -6.50
CA PRO A 452 -17.54 23.75 -6.73
C PRO A 452 -17.47 22.23 -6.91
N TYR A 453 -16.44 21.71 -7.58
CA TYR A 453 -16.40 20.33 -8.03
C TYR A 453 -15.90 19.36 -6.96
N GLY A 454 -16.61 18.23 -6.81
CA GLY A 454 -16.37 17.31 -5.70
C GLY A 454 -15.12 16.42 -5.81
N TYR A 455 -14.53 16.31 -7.00
CA TYR A 455 -13.50 15.31 -7.30
C TYR A 455 -12.12 15.87 -7.66
N THR A 456 -12.02 17.18 -7.94
CA THR A 456 -10.76 17.86 -8.19
C THR A 456 -10.02 18.16 -6.89
N SER A 457 -8.72 17.93 -6.94
CA SER A 457 -7.76 18.31 -5.90
C SER A 457 -7.33 19.77 -6.07
N PHE A 458 -7.09 20.54 -5.02
CA PHE A 458 -6.69 21.96 -5.16
C PHE A 458 -5.64 22.40 -4.14
N ARG A 459 -4.77 23.34 -4.56
CA ARG A 459 -3.64 23.86 -3.79
C ARG A 459 -3.79 25.36 -3.54
N LEU A 460 -3.63 25.78 -2.29
CA LEU A 460 -3.87 27.15 -1.82
C LEU A 460 -2.63 27.71 -1.15
N ASP A 461 -2.05 28.78 -1.68
CA ASP A 461 -1.00 29.54 -0.98
C ASP A 461 -1.60 30.30 0.20
N ILE A 462 -1.33 29.81 1.42
CA ILE A 462 -1.87 30.35 2.66
C ILE A 462 -0.90 31.32 3.36
N SER A 463 0.31 31.52 2.81
CA SER A 463 1.42 32.22 3.48
C SER A 463 1.01 33.59 4.05
N LYS A 464 0.27 34.38 3.27
CA LYS A 464 -0.18 35.74 3.64
C LYS A 464 -1.38 35.80 4.59
N TYR A 465 -2.03 34.68 4.88
CA TYR A 465 -3.20 34.60 5.77
C TYR A 465 -2.85 34.06 7.16
N CYS A 466 -1.62 33.59 7.34
CA CYS A 466 -1.16 32.97 8.57
C CYS A 466 -0.73 34.02 9.63
N ASN A 467 -0.93 33.65 10.90
CA ASN A 467 -0.40 34.34 12.05
C ASN A 467 1.12 34.15 12.15
N ALA A 468 1.77 35.00 12.96
CA ALA A 468 3.22 34.93 13.18
C ALA A 468 3.66 33.55 13.73
N PRO A 469 4.82 33.01 13.32
CA PRO A 469 5.33 31.70 13.75
C PRO A 469 5.33 31.49 15.26
N GLY A 470 4.91 30.30 15.69
CA GLY A 470 4.61 29.97 17.08
C GLY A 470 3.21 30.37 17.56
N THR A 471 2.40 31.02 16.72
CA THR A 471 0.98 31.30 16.98
C THR A 471 0.12 30.28 16.24
N SER A 472 -0.97 29.82 16.87
CA SER A 472 -1.93 28.91 16.24
C SER A 472 -2.67 29.61 15.09
N ASN A 473 -3.04 28.84 14.07
CA ASN A 473 -3.85 29.26 12.93
C ASN A 473 -5.10 28.40 12.89
N SER A 474 -6.28 29.03 12.79
CA SER A 474 -7.52 28.29 12.58
C SER A 474 -7.72 28.03 11.08
N LEU A 475 -7.88 26.74 10.71
CA LEU A 475 -8.32 26.30 9.40
C LEU A 475 -9.79 25.86 9.50
N VAL A 476 -10.64 26.45 8.66
CA VAL A 476 -12.07 26.12 8.58
C VAL A 476 -12.42 25.70 7.17
N VAL A 477 -13.25 24.66 7.04
CA VAL A 477 -13.83 24.22 5.77
C VAL A 477 -15.34 24.07 5.94
N LYS A 478 -16.12 24.60 4.99
CA LYS A 478 -17.54 24.30 4.81
C LYS A 478 -17.69 23.47 3.55
N ALA A 479 -18.57 22.47 3.55
CA ALA A 479 -18.99 21.74 2.36
C ALA A 479 -20.53 21.70 2.31
N VAL A 480 -21.11 21.77 1.11
CA VAL A 480 -22.57 21.79 0.90
C VAL A 480 -22.94 20.81 -0.20
N ASN A 481 -23.33 19.60 0.19
CA ASN A 481 -23.88 18.61 -0.72
C ASN A 481 -25.41 18.78 -0.82
N ALA A 482 -25.89 19.41 -1.89
CA ALA A 482 -27.30 19.72 -2.10
C ALA A 482 -28.20 18.50 -2.39
N GLY A 483 -27.62 17.33 -2.69
CA GLY A 483 -28.33 16.04 -2.76
C GLY A 483 -28.88 15.62 -4.12
N LYS A 484 -29.20 16.54 -5.05
CA LYS A 484 -29.66 16.23 -6.43
C LYS A 484 -28.59 16.54 -7.47
N ASN A 485 -27.35 16.21 -7.13
CA ASN A 485 -26.09 16.62 -7.79
C ASN A 485 -25.17 15.45 -8.17
N SER A 486 -25.72 14.23 -8.20
CA SER A 486 -25.04 13.01 -8.65
C SER A 486 -26.08 11.97 -9.06
N ARG A 487 -25.68 11.02 -9.92
CA ARG A 487 -26.46 9.79 -10.20
C ARG A 487 -26.15 8.64 -9.25
N TRP A 488 -24.96 8.64 -8.64
CA TRP A 488 -24.47 7.62 -7.70
C TRP A 488 -24.22 8.24 -6.32
N TYR A 489 -23.90 7.41 -5.33
CA TYR A 489 -23.47 7.87 -4.02
C TYR A 489 -22.19 8.69 -4.08
N SER A 490 -22.25 9.98 -3.75
CA SER A 490 -21.08 10.86 -3.74
C SER A 490 -20.28 10.84 -2.45
N GLY A 491 -20.93 10.54 -1.31
CA GLY A 491 -20.42 10.93 0.01
C GLY A 491 -20.53 12.45 0.24
N SER A 492 -20.15 12.90 1.43
CA SER A 492 -20.06 14.33 1.74
C SER A 492 -18.96 14.66 2.75
N GLY A 493 -18.18 15.69 2.45
CA GLY A 493 -17.12 16.20 3.31
C GLY A 493 -15.72 16.07 2.71
N ILE A 494 -14.70 16.10 3.58
CA ILE A 494 -13.29 16.01 3.19
C ILE A 494 -12.90 14.53 3.12
N TYR A 495 -13.31 13.87 2.04
CA TYR A 495 -13.24 12.42 1.87
C TYR A 495 -11.89 11.92 1.31
N ARG A 496 -10.93 12.83 1.08
CA ARG A 496 -9.51 12.53 0.77
C ARG A 496 -8.59 13.36 1.66
N HIS A 497 -7.29 13.08 1.61
CA HIS A 497 -6.29 13.67 2.51
C HIS A 497 -6.13 15.18 2.36
N VAL A 498 -5.67 15.80 3.44
CA VAL A 498 -5.23 17.20 3.51
C VAL A 498 -3.76 17.27 3.89
N TRP A 499 -3.00 18.13 3.21
CA TRP A 499 -1.58 18.30 3.44
C TRP A 499 -1.19 19.78 3.60
N LEU A 500 -0.21 20.05 4.47
CA LEU A 500 0.54 21.31 4.50
C LEU A 500 1.86 21.11 3.75
N ILE A 501 2.03 21.82 2.65
CA ILE A 501 3.28 21.86 1.89
C ILE A 501 4.06 23.12 2.30
N LYS A 502 5.35 22.95 2.62
CA LYS A 502 6.26 24.02 3.03
C LYS A 502 7.47 24.02 2.11
N THR A 503 7.72 25.11 1.39
CA THR A 503 8.89 25.26 0.50
C THR A 503 9.64 26.55 0.80
N ASP A 504 10.91 26.62 0.40
CA ASP A 504 11.58 27.91 0.29
C ASP A 504 10.95 28.75 -0.85
N LYS A 505 11.38 30.01 -0.98
CA LYS A 505 10.87 30.94 -2.01
C LYS A 505 11.29 30.58 -3.43
N VAL A 506 12.35 29.79 -3.58
CA VAL A 506 12.75 29.16 -4.84
C VAL A 506 12.45 27.67 -4.71
N TYR A 507 11.47 27.17 -5.47
CA TYR A 507 10.87 25.85 -5.24
C TYR A 507 10.46 25.14 -6.54
N LEU A 508 10.19 23.85 -6.44
CA LEU A 508 9.67 22.98 -7.49
C LEU A 508 8.22 22.58 -7.18
N ASP A 509 7.40 22.35 -8.19
CA ASP A 509 6.06 21.78 -8.02
C ASP A 509 5.96 20.40 -8.70
N GLU A 510 5.40 19.42 -7.97
CA GLU A 510 5.14 18.05 -8.44
C GLU A 510 4.21 18.01 -9.68
N TRP A 511 3.25 18.93 -9.76
CA TRP A 511 2.29 19.05 -10.86
C TRP A 511 2.86 19.78 -12.08
N ASP A 512 3.93 20.57 -11.92
CA ASP A 512 4.71 21.12 -13.04
C ASP A 512 5.82 20.18 -13.52
N THR A 513 6.13 19.13 -12.73
CA THR A 513 7.13 18.13 -13.07
C THR A 513 6.51 16.96 -13.86
N PHE A 514 6.97 16.74 -15.09
CA PHE A 514 6.54 15.62 -15.93
C PHE A 514 7.74 14.79 -16.38
N VAL A 515 7.74 13.50 -16.02
CA VAL A 515 8.74 12.51 -16.45
C VAL A 515 8.15 11.64 -17.56
N ASN A 516 8.27 12.11 -18.81
CA ASN A 516 7.82 11.33 -19.96
C ASN A 516 8.87 10.23 -20.29
N ALA A 517 8.47 8.98 -20.04
CA ALA A 517 9.25 7.76 -20.28
C ALA A 517 8.54 6.80 -21.27
N SER A 518 7.79 7.35 -22.24
CA SER A 518 6.94 6.58 -23.17
C SER A 518 7.64 6.08 -24.43
N GLU A 519 8.90 6.45 -24.65
CA GLU A 519 9.66 6.21 -25.90
C GLU A 519 10.84 5.24 -25.69
N LEU A 520 10.96 4.26 -26.60
CA LEU A 520 12.12 3.37 -26.70
C LEU A 520 12.84 3.57 -28.04
N LYS A 521 14.15 3.82 -27.98
CA LYS A 521 15.03 3.86 -29.14
C LYS A 521 15.96 2.65 -29.11
N GLU A 522 15.78 1.74 -30.06
CA GLU A 522 16.42 0.41 -30.10
C GLU A 522 16.15 -0.45 -28.84
N LYS A 523 16.99 -0.30 -27.81
CA LYS A 523 16.92 -0.99 -26.51
C LYS A 523 17.22 -0.04 -25.33
N GLU A 524 17.16 1.26 -25.57
CA GLU A 524 17.33 2.32 -24.58
C GLU A 524 16.01 3.08 -24.42
N ALA A 525 15.67 3.47 -23.20
CA ALA A 525 14.51 4.34 -22.96
C ALA A 525 14.94 5.81 -23.06
N VAL A 526 14.18 6.60 -23.82
CA VAL A 526 14.36 8.04 -23.89
C VAL A 526 13.51 8.65 -22.78
N ILE A 527 14.17 9.26 -21.79
CA ILE A 527 13.51 9.92 -20.66
C ILE A 527 13.58 11.43 -20.90
N LYS A 528 12.41 12.07 -20.98
CA LYS A 528 12.25 13.52 -21.10
C LYS A 528 11.66 14.03 -19.78
N LEU A 529 12.46 14.71 -18.97
CA LEU A 529 12.01 15.32 -17.73
C LEU A 529 11.87 16.81 -17.95
N ASN A 530 10.65 17.32 -17.76
CA ASN A 530 10.33 18.74 -17.76
C ASN A 530 9.87 19.14 -16.36
N THR A 531 10.30 20.30 -15.88
CA THR A 531 9.85 20.90 -14.63
C THR A 531 9.86 22.42 -14.77
N ILE A 532 9.17 23.12 -13.88
CA ILE A 532 9.32 24.56 -13.71
C ILE A 532 10.01 24.79 -12.36
N LEU A 533 11.07 25.61 -12.35
CA LEU A 533 11.57 26.20 -11.13
C LEU A 533 10.82 27.52 -10.94
N HIS A 534 10.26 27.74 -9.75
CA HIS A 534 9.52 28.95 -9.40
C HIS A 534 10.34 29.81 -8.45
N ASN A 535 10.23 31.13 -8.55
CA ASN A 535 10.80 32.09 -7.61
C ASN A 535 9.75 33.13 -7.19
N VAL A 536 9.24 33.03 -5.96
CA VAL A 536 8.31 34.01 -5.38
C VAL A 536 9.01 35.10 -4.55
N ALA A 537 10.35 35.17 -4.58
CA ALA A 537 11.09 36.28 -3.98
C ALA A 537 11.11 37.51 -4.90
N ASP A 538 11.24 38.69 -4.30
CA ASP A 538 11.39 40.00 -4.93
C ASP A 538 12.78 40.26 -5.54
N LYS A 539 13.62 39.23 -5.59
CA LYS A 539 14.99 39.27 -6.11
C LYS A 539 15.26 38.09 -7.02
N ASP A 540 16.12 38.31 -8.01
CA ASP A 540 16.66 37.26 -8.85
C ASP A 540 17.44 36.23 -8.01
N SER A 541 17.45 34.98 -8.49
CA SER A 541 18.21 33.90 -7.88
C SER A 541 19.09 33.18 -8.90
N ARG A 542 20.07 32.44 -8.38
CA ARG A 542 20.84 31.43 -9.10
C ARG A 542 20.80 30.16 -8.28
N ALA A 543 20.32 29.09 -8.89
CA ALA A 543 20.18 27.79 -8.25
C ALA A 543 20.83 26.71 -9.12
N LYS A 544 21.12 25.58 -8.50
CA LYS A 544 21.51 24.35 -9.18
C LYS A 544 20.40 23.34 -9.01
N LEU A 545 19.82 22.87 -10.11
CA LEU A 545 18.91 21.73 -10.08
C LEU A 545 19.74 20.45 -10.23
N ASN A 546 19.86 19.69 -9.14
CA ASN A 546 20.37 18.33 -9.19
C ASN A 546 19.21 17.40 -9.52
N ILE A 547 19.35 16.63 -10.60
CA ILE A 547 18.36 15.64 -11.03
C ILE A 547 19.02 14.27 -10.98
N LYS A 548 18.40 13.33 -10.28
CA LYS A 548 18.84 11.94 -10.14
C LYS A 548 17.72 10.99 -10.48
N ILE A 549 18.06 9.87 -11.11
CA ILE A 549 17.13 8.77 -11.35
C ILE A 549 17.60 7.54 -10.59
N PHE A 550 16.71 6.95 -9.80
CA PHE A 550 16.92 5.68 -9.11
C PHE A 550 16.15 4.56 -9.80
N SER A 551 16.79 3.40 -9.92
CA SER A 551 16.19 2.16 -10.40
C SER A 551 15.15 1.61 -9.43
N PRO A 552 14.30 0.64 -9.85
CA PRO A 552 13.39 -0.08 -8.94
C PRO A 552 14.08 -0.80 -7.77
N THR A 553 15.41 -1.00 -7.87
CA THR A 553 16.27 -1.58 -6.83
C THR A 553 16.99 -0.55 -5.97
N GLY A 554 16.69 0.75 -6.13
CA GLY A 554 17.28 1.85 -5.34
C GLY A 554 18.67 2.32 -5.81
N ASN A 555 19.20 1.82 -6.92
CA ASN A 555 20.51 2.23 -7.43
C ASN A 555 20.39 3.51 -8.28
N GLU A 556 21.28 4.48 -8.10
CA GLU A 556 21.37 5.67 -8.97
C GLU A 556 21.81 5.23 -10.39
N VAL A 557 20.98 5.49 -11.41
CA VAL A 557 21.22 5.09 -12.82
C VAL A 557 21.47 6.28 -13.75
N TYR A 558 21.17 7.49 -13.30
CA TYR A 558 21.47 8.75 -14.00
C TYR A 558 21.54 9.89 -13.00
N SER A 559 22.43 10.85 -13.25
CA SER A 559 22.55 12.09 -12.47
C SER A 559 23.03 13.23 -13.36
N THR A 560 22.50 14.43 -13.15
CA THR A 560 22.94 15.67 -13.81
C THR A 560 22.69 16.89 -12.92
N THR A 561 23.43 17.97 -13.15
CA THR A 561 23.23 19.27 -12.51
C THR A 561 23.03 20.33 -13.58
N GLN A 562 21.94 21.09 -13.48
CA GLN A 562 21.68 22.27 -14.31
C GLN A 562 21.89 23.54 -13.48
N ASN A 563 22.65 24.51 -14.00
CA ASN A 563 22.73 25.84 -13.38
C ASN A 563 21.59 26.69 -13.96
N VAL A 564 20.71 27.18 -13.11
CA VAL A 564 19.49 27.91 -13.49
C VAL A 564 19.56 29.31 -12.90
N HIS A 565 19.35 30.33 -13.74
CA HIS A 565 19.10 31.69 -13.29
C HIS A 565 17.60 31.94 -13.43
N ILE A 566 16.99 32.51 -12.40
CA ILE A 566 15.56 32.76 -12.35
C ILE A 566 15.31 34.18 -11.84
N SER A 567 14.44 34.92 -12.52
CA SER A 567 14.15 36.31 -12.17
C SER A 567 13.35 36.41 -10.87
N ALA A 568 13.35 37.59 -10.26
CA ALA A 568 12.38 37.96 -9.23
C ALA A 568 10.94 37.69 -9.71
N SER A 569 10.09 37.13 -8.84
CA SER A 569 8.68 36.84 -9.11
C SER A 569 8.42 36.12 -10.45
N GLY A 570 9.28 35.16 -10.80
CA GLY A 570 9.31 34.52 -12.12
C GLY A 570 9.37 33.00 -12.07
N ASP A 571 9.13 32.40 -13.24
CA ASP A 571 9.11 30.96 -13.50
C ASP A 571 10.13 30.63 -14.60
N GLU A 572 11.02 29.67 -14.36
CA GLU A 572 12.04 29.23 -15.33
C GLU A 572 11.82 27.74 -15.70
N PRO A 573 11.34 27.44 -16.93
CA PRO A 573 11.17 26.09 -17.41
C PRO A 573 12.51 25.37 -17.62
N VAL A 574 12.64 24.15 -17.09
CA VAL A 574 13.83 23.32 -17.25
C VAL A 574 13.45 21.99 -17.89
N SER A 575 14.09 21.67 -19.01
CA SER A 575 13.89 20.45 -19.77
C SER A 575 15.22 19.71 -19.94
N ILE A 576 15.23 18.41 -19.63
CA ILE A 576 16.35 17.52 -19.93
C ILE A 576 15.87 16.27 -20.68
N SER A 577 16.74 15.73 -21.53
CA SER A 577 16.49 14.49 -22.26
C SER A 577 17.73 13.60 -22.23
N PHE A 578 17.58 12.33 -21.87
CA PHE A 578 18.67 11.37 -21.76
C PHE A 578 18.19 9.93 -22.01
N ASN A 579 19.15 9.06 -22.32
CA ASN A 579 18.88 7.64 -22.58
C ASN A 579 19.24 6.78 -21.36
N LEU A 580 18.31 5.94 -20.90
CA LEU A 580 18.59 4.85 -19.96
C LEU A 580 18.82 3.52 -20.69
N LYS A 581 19.97 2.89 -20.42
CA LYS A 581 20.38 1.63 -21.06
C LYS A 581 19.80 0.44 -20.33
N LYS A 582 19.24 -0.52 -21.09
CA LYS A 582 18.60 -1.74 -20.54
C LYS A 582 17.52 -1.42 -19.48
N PRO A 583 16.53 -0.59 -19.82
CA PRO A 583 15.46 -0.23 -18.87
C PRO A 583 14.66 -1.46 -18.44
N GLU A 584 14.26 -1.51 -17.19
CA GLU A 584 13.22 -2.43 -16.72
C GLU A 584 11.85 -1.82 -17.07
N LEU A 585 11.06 -2.53 -17.88
CA LEU A 585 9.79 -1.98 -18.38
C LEU A 585 8.64 -2.26 -17.43
N TRP A 586 7.88 -1.21 -17.09
CA TRP A 586 6.62 -1.34 -16.36
C TRP A 586 5.61 -2.11 -17.21
N SER A 587 4.91 -3.07 -16.60
CA SER A 587 3.79 -3.78 -17.21
C SER A 587 2.80 -4.29 -16.17
N ILE A 588 1.65 -4.80 -16.64
CA ILE A 588 0.61 -5.43 -15.81
C ILE A 588 1.19 -6.54 -14.89
N ASP A 589 2.16 -7.30 -15.38
CA ASP A 589 2.77 -8.44 -14.68
C ASP A 589 4.12 -8.10 -14.04
N THR A 590 4.74 -6.98 -14.45
CA THR A 590 6.01 -6.46 -13.94
C THR A 590 5.90 -4.95 -13.64
N PRO A 591 5.14 -4.54 -12.61
CA PRO A 591 4.86 -3.13 -12.31
C PRO A 591 6.04 -2.42 -11.62
N VAL A 592 7.20 -2.42 -12.26
CA VAL A 592 8.43 -1.79 -11.75
C VAL A 592 8.39 -0.27 -11.90
N LEU A 593 8.81 0.45 -10.85
CA LEU A 593 8.82 1.91 -10.80
C LEU A 593 10.23 2.43 -10.57
N TYR A 594 10.63 3.42 -11.36
CA TYR A 594 11.79 4.27 -11.13
C TYR A 594 11.37 5.47 -10.28
N GLN A 595 12.35 6.17 -9.70
CA GLN A 595 12.12 7.44 -9.00
C GLN A 595 13.00 8.53 -9.62
N ALA A 596 12.40 9.66 -9.97
CA ALA A 596 13.10 10.89 -10.31
C ALA A 596 13.16 11.78 -9.08
N GLU A 597 14.36 12.03 -8.57
CA GLU A 597 14.65 12.95 -7.48
C GLU A 597 15.15 14.26 -8.09
N ILE A 598 14.50 15.37 -7.76
CA ILE A 598 14.90 16.71 -8.20
C ILE A 598 15.09 17.59 -6.96
N SER A 599 16.31 18.08 -6.78
CA SER A 599 16.71 18.95 -5.67
C SER A 599 17.13 20.33 -6.19
N VAL A 600 16.67 21.39 -5.53
CA VAL A 600 17.15 22.76 -5.67
C VAL A 600 18.30 22.98 -4.69
N LEU A 601 19.46 23.43 -5.17
CA LEU A 601 20.57 23.86 -4.34
C LEU A 601 20.88 25.33 -4.56
N SER A 602 20.94 26.08 -3.47
CA SER A 602 21.45 27.44 -3.39
C SER A 602 22.93 27.44 -2.96
N ASP A 603 23.54 28.62 -2.84
CA ASP A 603 24.88 28.77 -2.29
C ASP A 603 25.01 28.28 -0.82
N SER A 604 23.89 28.16 -0.09
CA SER A 604 23.85 27.65 1.30
C SER A 604 23.49 26.16 1.44
N GLY A 605 23.23 25.45 0.34
CA GLY A 605 22.87 24.02 0.35
C GLY A 605 21.56 23.68 -0.35
N GLU A 606 21.04 22.48 -0.13
CA GLU A 606 19.73 22.03 -0.64
C GLU A 606 18.59 22.79 0.05
N THR A 607 17.68 23.38 -0.73
CA THR A 607 16.60 24.28 -0.28
C THR A 607 15.20 23.73 -0.56
N ASP A 608 15.03 22.95 -1.63
CA ASP A 608 13.78 22.25 -1.92
C ASP A 608 14.08 20.92 -2.63
N LYS A 609 13.19 19.95 -2.49
CA LYS A 609 13.36 18.60 -3.03
C LYS A 609 12.01 17.91 -3.25
N ILE A 610 11.81 17.38 -4.46
CA ILE A 610 10.66 16.55 -4.83
C ILE A 610 11.11 15.18 -5.34
N THR A 611 10.20 14.20 -5.29
CA THR A 611 10.43 12.84 -5.79
C THR A 611 9.21 12.35 -6.55
N ILE A 612 9.40 12.06 -7.83
CA ILE A 612 8.34 11.64 -8.75
C ILE A 612 8.56 10.15 -9.11
N PRO A 613 7.67 9.23 -8.68
CA PRO A 613 7.67 7.87 -9.18
C PRO A 613 7.20 7.85 -10.64
N PHE A 614 7.83 6.99 -11.47
CA PHE A 614 7.41 6.82 -12.86
C PHE A 614 7.73 5.40 -13.37
N GLY A 615 6.99 4.93 -14.38
CA GLY A 615 7.23 3.65 -15.04
C GLY A 615 7.63 3.83 -16.50
N ILE A 616 8.69 3.15 -16.93
CA ILE A 616 9.13 3.15 -18.33
C ILE A 616 8.26 2.16 -19.11
N ARG A 617 7.40 2.64 -20.02
CA ARG A 617 6.56 1.77 -20.86
C ARG A 617 6.05 2.42 -22.14
N THR A 618 6.08 1.68 -23.25
CA THR A 618 5.46 2.16 -24.51
C THR A 618 4.01 1.70 -24.61
N ILE A 619 3.15 2.56 -25.17
CA ILE A 619 1.79 2.20 -25.60
C ILE A 619 1.58 2.56 -27.06
N ALA A 620 0.77 1.77 -27.75
CA ALA A 620 0.30 2.10 -29.10
C ALA A 620 -1.10 1.52 -29.32
N PHE A 621 -1.90 2.21 -30.13
CA PHE A 621 -3.22 1.75 -30.56
C PHE A 621 -3.26 1.77 -32.10
N SER A 622 -3.86 0.74 -32.70
CA SER A 622 -4.12 0.68 -34.14
C SER A 622 -5.26 -0.30 -34.43
N ALA A 623 -6.00 -0.11 -35.52
CA ALA A 623 -7.00 -1.08 -35.94
C ALA A 623 -6.38 -2.45 -36.30
N GLU A 624 -5.18 -2.47 -36.89
CA GLU A 624 -4.46 -3.69 -37.30
C GLU A 624 -4.00 -4.55 -36.11
N LYS A 625 -3.43 -3.93 -35.06
CA LYS A 625 -2.73 -4.63 -33.96
C LYS A 625 -3.43 -4.50 -32.61
N GLY A 626 -4.50 -3.72 -32.53
CA GLY A 626 -5.19 -3.37 -31.30
C GLY A 626 -4.33 -2.51 -30.37
N PHE A 627 -4.50 -2.70 -29.07
CA PHE A 627 -3.69 -2.09 -28.03
C PHE A 627 -2.42 -2.90 -27.78
N LEU A 628 -1.27 -2.22 -27.85
CA LEU A 628 0.05 -2.77 -27.56
C LEU A 628 0.61 -2.11 -26.29
N LEU A 629 1.07 -2.92 -25.33
CA LEU A 629 1.87 -2.50 -24.18
C LEU A 629 3.28 -3.09 -24.34
N ASN A 630 4.31 -2.23 -24.37
CA ASN A 630 5.70 -2.63 -24.63
C ASN A 630 5.85 -3.49 -25.92
N GLY A 631 5.09 -3.12 -26.95
CA GLY A 631 5.02 -3.83 -28.25
C GLY A 631 4.26 -5.17 -28.23
N LYS A 632 3.67 -5.59 -27.11
CA LYS A 632 2.90 -6.84 -26.98
C LYS A 632 1.40 -6.56 -27.00
N PRO A 633 0.57 -7.30 -27.77
CA PRO A 633 -0.87 -7.16 -27.73
C PRO A 633 -1.45 -7.45 -26.35
N VAL A 634 -2.31 -6.55 -25.87
CA VAL A 634 -3.09 -6.70 -24.64
C VAL A 634 -4.55 -6.46 -24.96
N LYS A 635 -5.42 -7.36 -24.49
CA LYS A 635 -6.87 -7.11 -24.44
C LYS A 635 -7.24 -6.55 -23.08
N LEU A 636 -7.98 -5.46 -23.05
CA LEU A 636 -8.45 -4.83 -21.82
C LEU A 636 -9.58 -5.67 -21.24
N LYS A 637 -9.26 -6.40 -20.17
CA LYS A 637 -10.20 -7.05 -19.25
C LYS A 637 -10.61 -6.00 -18.24
N GLY A 638 -11.49 -5.11 -18.69
CA GLY A 638 -11.85 -3.88 -18.01
C GLY A 638 -13.07 -4.04 -17.12
N GLY A 639 -13.23 -3.07 -16.23
CA GLY A 639 -14.44 -2.86 -15.45
C GLY A 639 -14.56 -1.40 -15.03
N CYS A 640 -15.78 -0.90 -14.96
CA CYS A 640 -16.04 0.41 -14.35
C CYS A 640 -16.00 0.28 -12.82
N LEU A 641 -15.45 1.30 -12.16
CA LEU A 641 -15.47 1.50 -10.72
C LEU A 641 -15.91 2.92 -10.40
N HIS A 642 -16.81 3.05 -9.42
CA HIS A 642 -17.04 4.31 -8.70
C HIS A 642 -15.98 4.50 -7.61
N HIS A 643 -15.95 5.69 -7.01
CA HIS A 643 -14.94 6.05 -6.01
C HIS A 643 -15.19 5.45 -4.63
N ASP A 644 -16.44 5.06 -4.30
CA ASP A 644 -16.78 4.59 -2.95
C ASP A 644 -16.06 3.29 -2.54
N ASN A 645 -15.92 3.12 -1.23
CA ASN A 645 -15.27 1.99 -0.56
C ASN A 645 -16.30 1.15 0.22
N GLY A 646 -17.54 1.05 -0.31
CA GLY A 646 -18.66 0.31 0.26
C GLY A 646 -19.00 0.77 1.67
N LEU A 647 -18.74 -0.07 2.67
CA LEU A 647 -19.04 0.20 4.08
C LEU A 647 -18.30 1.43 4.65
N LEU A 648 -17.29 1.98 3.96
CA LEU A 648 -16.58 3.21 4.33
C LEU A 648 -17.11 4.47 3.63
N GLY A 649 -18.06 4.35 2.70
CA GLY A 649 -18.52 5.46 1.87
C GLY A 649 -17.41 5.99 0.98
N ALA A 650 -17.35 7.30 0.77
CA ALA A 650 -16.35 7.94 -0.08
C ALA A 650 -14.94 8.02 0.56
N ALA A 651 -14.78 7.76 1.86
CA ALA A 651 -13.51 7.95 2.56
C ALA A 651 -12.36 7.14 1.93
N ALA A 652 -11.42 7.84 1.31
CA ALA A 652 -10.34 7.28 0.48
C ALA A 652 -9.08 6.95 1.30
N ILE A 653 -9.23 6.12 2.35
CA ILE A 653 -8.12 5.65 3.20
C ILE A 653 -7.15 4.79 2.35
N ASP A 654 -5.83 5.00 2.45
CA ASP A 654 -4.80 4.35 1.61
C ASP A 654 -5.06 2.85 1.40
N ARG A 655 -5.30 2.12 2.50
CA ARG A 655 -5.49 0.66 2.45
C ARG A 655 -6.83 0.24 1.85
N ALA A 656 -7.87 1.09 1.90
CA ALA A 656 -9.14 0.81 1.22
C ALA A 656 -8.97 0.87 -0.31
N GLU A 657 -8.28 1.91 -0.80
CA GLU A 657 -7.96 2.06 -2.23
C GLU A 657 -7.01 0.96 -2.74
N GLU A 658 -5.99 0.61 -1.96
CA GLU A 658 -5.10 -0.51 -2.32
C GLU A 658 -5.86 -1.84 -2.39
N ARG A 659 -6.74 -2.14 -1.41
CA ARG A 659 -7.59 -3.33 -1.43
C ARG A 659 -8.53 -3.35 -2.65
N LYS A 660 -9.04 -2.19 -3.09
CA LYS A 660 -9.87 -2.07 -4.30
C LYS A 660 -9.10 -2.57 -5.53
N VAL A 661 -7.84 -2.13 -5.70
CA VAL A 661 -6.95 -2.60 -6.78
C VAL A 661 -6.59 -4.09 -6.64
N GLU A 662 -6.31 -4.57 -5.44
CA GLU A 662 -6.07 -6.00 -5.17
C GLU A 662 -7.26 -6.88 -5.56
N LEU A 663 -8.50 -6.48 -5.23
CA LEU A 663 -9.72 -7.20 -5.59
C LEU A 663 -9.90 -7.29 -7.11
N MET A 664 -9.62 -6.20 -7.83
CA MET A 664 -9.65 -6.17 -9.30
C MET A 664 -8.66 -7.17 -9.90
N LYS A 665 -7.39 -7.11 -9.48
CA LYS A 665 -6.34 -8.03 -9.94
C LYS A 665 -6.66 -9.49 -9.58
N ALA A 666 -7.14 -9.75 -8.36
CA ALA A 666 -7.51 -11.09 -7.89
C ALA A 666 -8.62 -11.71 -8.74
N ASN A 667 -9.59 -10.91 -9.19
CA ASN A 667 -10.69 -11.33 -10.06
C ASN A 667 -10.35 -11.30 -11.56
N GLY A 668 -9.12 -10.96 -11.92
CA GLY A 668 -8.59 -11.10 -13.28
C GLY A 668 -8.80 -9.90 -14.20
N TYR A 669 -9.23 -8.77 -13.66
CA TYR A 669 -9.18 -7.49 -14.34
C TYR A 669 -7.71 -7.09 -14.56
N ASN A 670 -7.44 -6.50 -15.72
CA ASN A 670 -6.15 -5.87 -16.02
C ASN A 670 -6.30 -4.38 -16.35
N ALA A 671 -7.53 -3.87 -16.43
CA ALA A 671 -7.83 -2.47 -16.62
C ALA A 671 -9.05 -2.03 -15.78
N VAL A 672 -9.14 -0.74 -15.49
CA VAL A 672 -10.25 -0.07 -14.81
C VAL A 672 -10.59 1.25 -15.49
N ARG A 673 -11.86 1.63 -15.48
CA ARG A 673 -12.32 2.98 -15.84
C ARG A 673 -12.88 3.66 -14.59
N CYS A 674 -12.38 4.86 -14.28
CA CYS A 674 -12.77 5.67 -13.13
C CYS A 674 -14.12 6.37 -13.38
N ALA A 675 -15.21 5.63 -13.26
CA ALA A 675 -16.55 6.09 -13.62
C ALA A 675 -17.13 7.03 -12.53
N HIS A 676 -17.40 8.31 -12.78
CA HIS A 676 -17.03 9.14 -13.94
C HIS A 676 -16.34 10.41 -13.42
N ASN A 677 -15.23 10.23 -12.71
CA ASN A 677 -14.54 11.28 -11.97
C ASN A 677 -13.09 10.94 -11.62
N LEU A 678 -12.29 11.98 -11.37
CA LEU A 678 -10.90 11.90 -10.93
C LEU A 678 -10.81 10.98 -9.70
N PRO A 679 -10.02 9.89 -9.74
CA PRO A 679 -9.78 9.03 -8.58
C PRO A 679 -8.91 9.73 -7.52
N SER A 680 -8.70 9.07 -6.38
CA SER A 680 -7.70 9.50 -5.40
C SER A 680 -6.28 9.20 -5.89
N GLU A 681 -5.29 9.97 -5.41
CA GLU A 681 -3.88 9.71 -5.72
C GLU A 681 -3.47 8.30 -5.28
N TYR A 682 -3.87 7.87 -4.08
CA TYR A 682 -3.53 6.55 -3.56
C TYR A 682 -4.09 5.39 -4.39
N PHE A 683 -5.25 5.56 -5.05
CA PHE A 683 -5.78 4.57 -5.99
C PHE A 683 -4.87 4.45 -7.23
N LEU A 684 -4.45 5.57 -7.82
CA LEU A 684 -3.53 5.58 -8.97
C LEU A 684 -2.14 5.02 -8.60
N GLN A 685 -1.60 5.42 -7.44
CA GLN A 685 -0.36 4.85 -6.91
C GLN A 685 -0.48 3.33 -6.66
N ALA A 686 -1.62 2.83 -6.20
CA ALA A 686 -1.86 1.40 -6.06
C ALA A 686 -1.95 0.69 -7.42
N CYS A 687 -2.60 1.30 -8.42
CA CYS A 687 -2.65 0.80 -9.80
C CYS A 687 -1.25 0.71 -10.42
N ASP A 688 -0.39 1.70 -10.17
CA ASP A 688 1.02 1.69 -10.59
C ASP A 688 1.82 0.57 -9.94
N ARG A 689 1.71 0.38 -8.62
CA ARG A 689 2.46 -0.65 -7.85
C ARG A 689 1.98 -2.07 -8.14
N LEU A 690 0.70 -2.26 -8.41
CA LEU A 690 0.07 -3.59 -8.59
C LEU A 690 -0.17 -3.96 -10.06
N GLY A 691 0.11 -3.04 -11.00
CA GLY A 691 0.01 -3.27 -12.44
C GLY A 691 -1.44 -3.39 -12.92
N LEU A 692 -2.26 -2.37 -12.67
CA LEU A 692 -3.61 -2.23 -13.22
C LEU A 692 -3.62 -1.04 -14.19
N LEU A 693 -4.14 -1.21 -15.41
CA LEU A 693 -4.26 -0.12 -16.38
C LEU A 693 -5.47 0.77 -16.05
N VAL A 694 -5.36 2.08 -16.26
CA VAL A 694 -6.40 3.05 -15.89
C VAL A 694 -6.86 3.85 -17.13
N ILE A 695 -8.18 3.98 -17.27
CA ILE A 695 -8.84 5.05 -18.04
C ILE A 695 -9.32 6.06 -17.02
N ASP A 696 -8.66 7.22 -17.01
CA ASP A 696 -9.00 8.32 -16.10
C ASP A 696 -10.04 9.23 -16.75
N GLU A 697 -10.97 9.78 -15.98
CA GLU A 697 -12.18 10.43 -16.50
C GLU A 697 -12.64 11.57 -15.60
N VAL A 698 -12.98 12.72 -16.19
CA VAL A 698 -13.24 13.95 -15.42
C VAL A 698 -14.70 14.40 -15.37
N PHE A 699 -15.55 14.03 -16.32
CA PHE A 699 -16.93 14.57 -16.37
C PHE A 699 -17.99 13.50 -16.68
N ASP A 700 -19.08 13.48 -15.89
CA ASP A 700 -20.31 12.77 -16.26
C ASP A 700 -21.25 13.62 -17.12
N GLN A 701 -21.09 14.94 -17.14
CA GLN A 701 -21.89 15.86 -17.96
C GLN A 701 -21.12 17.16 -18.24
N TRP A 702 -21.45 17.84 -19.35
CA TRP A 702 -20.87 19.14 -19.70
C TRP A 702 -21.81 20.29 -19.29
N GLN A 703 -22.44 20.99 -20.23
CA GLN A 703 -23.37 22.09 -19.98
C GLN A 703 -24.81 21.60 -19.70
N GLU A 704 -25.19 20.47 -20.30
CA GLU A 704 -26.51 19.86 -20.10
C GLU A 704 -26.55 19.04 -18.80
N ALA A 705 -27.63 19.20 -18.02
CA ALA A 705 -27.82 18.52 -16.75
C ALA A 705 -28.20 17.03 -16.91
N LYS A 706 -27.61 16.14 -16.10
CA LYS A 706 -28.19 14.80 -15.84
C LYS A 706 -29.12 14.83 -14.62
N ARG A 707 -28.84 15.68 -13.63
CA ARG A 707 -29.67 16.04 -12.47
C ARG A 707 -29.61 17.55 -12.20
N PRO A 708 -30.64 18.15 -11.56
CA PRO A 708 -30.80 19.61 -11.52
C PRO A 708 -29.70 20.39 -10.79
N GLN A 709 -28.89 19.75 -9.94
CA GLN A 709 -27.84 20.39 -9.15
C GLN A 709 -26.43 19.85 -9.50
N ASP A 710 -26.29 19.13 -10.62
CA ASP A 710 -24.99 18.63 -11.08
C ASP A 710 -23.99 19.76 -11.37
N TYR A 711 -22.72 19.39 -11.47
CA TYR A 711 -21.62 20.29 -11.83
C TYR A 711 -21.79 21.04 -13.17
N HIS A 712 -22.76 20.69 -14.02
CA HIS A 712 -23.14 21.48 -15.20
C HIS A 712 -23.35 22.98 -14.90
N GLN A 713 -23.80 23.33 -13.68
CA GLN A 713 -23.97 24.70 -13.21
C GLN A 713 -22.66 25.52 -13.17
N PHE A 714 -21.51 24.85 -13.13
CA PHE A 714 -20.17 25.44 -12.98
C PHE A 714 -19.25 25.13 -14.18
N PHE A 715 -19.67 24.26 -15.09
CA PHE A 715 -18.82 23.69 -16.16
C PHE A 715 -18.13 24.76 -17.01
N ASP A 716 -18.82 25.84 -17.38
CA ASP A 716 -18.26 26.89 -18.25
C ASP A 716 -17.16 27.72 -17.58
N GLU A 717 -17.19 27.86 -16.25
CA GLU A 717 -16.18 28.59 -15.49
C GLU A 717 -15.01 27.66 -15.05
N TRP A 718 -15.31 26.40 -14.71
CA TRP A 718 -14.37 25.52 -14.01
C TRP A 718 -13.79 24.36 -14.85
N SER A 719 -14.40 23.95 -15.97
CA SER A 719 -13.98 22.71 -16.66
C SER A 719 -12.55 22.72 -17.19
N GLU A 720 -12.02 23.90 -17.55
CA GLU A 720 -10.62 24.04 -17.97
C GLU A 720 -9.65 23.82 -16.79
N TYR A 721 -10.00 24.30 -15.60
CA TYR A 721 -9.24 24.11 -14.36
C TYR A 721 -9.26 22.64 -13.92
N ASP A 722 -10.43 22.01 -13.94
CA ASP A 722 -10.61 20.61 -13.53
C ASP A 722 -9.88 19.65 -14.48
N MET A 723 -10.01 19.87 -15.80
CA MET A 723 -9.26 19.11 -16.82
C MET A 723 -7.74 19.31 -16.71
N THR A 724 -7.30 20.56 -16.56
CA THR A 724 -5.87 20.88 -16.35
C THR A 724 -5.32 20.19 -15.11
N THR A 725 -6.11 20.15 -14.03
CA THR A 725 -5.69 19.59 -12.75
C THR A 725 -5.56 18.07 -12.82
N MET A 726 -6.53 17.35 -13.42
CA MET A 726 -6.40 15.90 -13.66
C MET A 726 -5.09 15.59 -14.38
N VAL A 727 -4.88 16.17 -15.56
CA VAL A 727 -3.70 15.82 -16.37
C VAL A 727 -2.41 16.23 -15.67
N ARG A 728 -2.34 17.40 -15.01
CA ARG A 728 -1.13 17.83 -14.30
C ARG A 728 -0.80 16.98 -13.06
N ARG A 729 -1.82 16.60 -12.28
CA ARG A 729 -1.67 15.72 -11.11
C ARG A 729 -1.23 14.33 -11.54
N ASP A 730 -1.86 13.79 -12.58
CA ASP A 730 -1.86 12.34 -12.80
C ASP A 730 -0.95 11.85 -13.95
N ARG A 731 -0.44 12.73 -14.81
CA ARG A 731 0.38 12.36 -16.00
C ARG A 731 1.66 11.56 -15.72
N ASN A 732 2.16 11.51 -14.48
CA ASN A 732 3.32 10.69 -14.13
C ASN A 732 2.97 9.20 -13.88
N HIS A 733 1.70 8.85 -13.66
CA HIS A 733 1.27 7.48 -13.39
C HIS A 733 1.36 6.56 -14.63
N PRO A 734 2.26 5.55 -14.69
CA PRO A 734 2.35 4.61 -15.82
C PRO A 734 1.09 3.78 -16.04
N SER A 735 0.26 3.58 -15.01
CA SER A 735 -1.03 2.87 -15.11
C SER A 735 -2.01 3.51 -16.09
N ILE A 736 -2.08 4.84 -16.15
CA ILE A 736 -3.03 5.57 -17.01
C ILE A 736 -2.65 5.37 -18.49
N ILE A 737 -3.60 4.92 -19.31
CA ILE A 737 -3.42 4.70 -20.75
C ILE A 737 -4.29 5.61 -21.64
N LEU A 738 -5.41 6.11 -21.11
CA LEU A 738 -6.36 6.95 -21.82
C LEU A 738 -6.90 8.05 -20.90
N TRP A 739 -7.09 9.25 -21.45
CA TRP A 739 -7.80 10.36 -20.83
C TRP A 739 -9.22 10.46 -21.40
N SER A 740 -10.25 10.33 -20.56
CA SER A 740 -11.65 10.40 -20.97
C SER A 740 -12.25 11.78 -20.70
N ILE A 741 -12.74 12.44 -21.75
CA ILE A 741 -13.29 13.81 -21.67
C ILE A 741 -14.75 13.87 -21.22
N GLY A 742 -15.44 12.73 -21.13
CA GLY A 742 -16.86 12.71 -20.77
C GLY A 742 -17.56 11.37 -20.92
N ASN A 743 -18.62 11.18 -20.13
CA ASN A 743 -19.50 10.01 -20.16
C ASN A 743 -20.93 10.32 -20.62
N GLU A 744 -21.44 9.66 -21.66
CA GLU A 744 -22.82 9.79 -22.16
C GLU A 744 -23.31 11.26 -22.29
N ILE A 745 -22.40 12.14 -22.69
CA ILE A 745 -22.57 13.59 -22.74
C ILE A 745 -23.69 13.95 -23.74
N ALA A 746 -24.74 14.65 -23.30
CA ALA A 746 -25.91 14.95 -24.14
C ALA A 746 -25.54 15.71 -25.43
N GLU A 747 -24.52 16.57 -25.36
CA GLU A 747 -24.05 17.43 -26.44
C GLU A 747 -23.09 16.74 -27.41
N ARG A 748 -22.68 15.50 -27.17
CA ARG A 748 -21.55 14.82 -27.86
C ARG A 748 -21.58 14.83 -29.39
N ALA A 749 -22.76 14.91 -30.02
CA ALA A 749 -22.92 14.99 -31.48
C ALA A 749 -23.40 16.37 -31.99
N ASP A 750 -23.61 17.32 -31.07
CA ASP A 750 -24.02 18.70 -31.34
C ASP A 750 -22.82 19.57 -31.76
N ALA A 751 -23.09 20.70 -32.42
CA ALA A 751 -22.06 21.67 -32.78
C ALA A 751 -21.37 22.29 -31.54
N VAL A 752 -22.12 22.47 -30.44
CA VAL A 752 -21.58 22.96 -29.16
C VAL A 752 -20.67 21.91 -28.52
N GLY A 753 -21.08 20.64 -28.48
CA GLY A 753 -20.25 19.57 -27.96
C GLY A 753 -18.99 19.32 -28.79
N GLU A 754 -19.00 19.55 -30.10
CA GLU A 754 -17.78 19.53 -30.91
C GLU A 754 -16.76 20.60 -30.44
N ILE A 755 -17.22 21.81 -30.11
CA ILE A 755 -16.38 22.91 -29.62
C ILE A 755 -15.81 22.55 -28.23
N ILE A 756 -16.66 22.05 -27.32
CA ILE A 756 -16.24 21.64 -25.97
C ILE A 756 -15.24 20.48 -26.05
N ALA A 757 -15.52 19.44 -26.85
CA ALA A 757 -14.59 18.33 -27.05
C ALA A 757 -13.23 18.80 -27.57
N LYS A 758 -13.21 19.68 -28.58
CA LYS A 758 -11.96 20.24 -29.12
C LYS A 758 -11.20 21.06 -28.07
N ARG A 759 -11.88 21.86 -27.23
CA ARG A 759 -11.27 22.57 -26.11
C ARG A 759 -10.58 21.59 -25.15
N LEU A 760 -11.36 20.67 -24.57
CA LEU A 760 -10.89 19.69 -23.58
C LEU A 760 -9.74 18.80 -24.10
N ILE A 761 -9.81 18.35 -25.36
CA ILE A 761 -8.74 17.57 -26.00
C ILE A 761 -7.48 18.41 -26.22
N THR A 762 -7.63 19.71 -26.52
CA THR A 762 -6.49 20.64 -26.64
C THR A 762 -5.83 20.86 -25.29
N THR A 763 -6.61 21.02 -24.21
CA THR A 763 -6.10 21.11 -22.83
C THR A 763 -5.23 19.89 -22.48
N ILE A 764 -5.74 18.68 -22.76
CA ILE A 764 -4.97 17.43 -22.56
C ILE A 764 -3.69 17.44 -23.39
N LYS A 765 -3.78 17.66 -24.71
CA LYS A 765 -2.63 17.57 -25.63
C LYS A 765 -1.55 18.63 -25.40
N ASN A 766 -1.89 19.74 -24.73
CA ASN A 766 -0.92 20.74 -24.27
C ASN A 766 -0.13 20.31 -23.01
N LEU A 767 -0.63 19.32 -22.25
CA LEU A 767 -0.10 18.92 -20.94
C LEU A 767 0.48 17.49 -20.93
N ASP A 768 -0.05 16.60 -21.76
CA ASP A 768 0.41 15.23 -22.00
C ASP A 768 0.10 14.78 -23.44
N ASP A 769 1.14 14.70 -24.28
CA ASP A 769 1.07 14.17 -25.65
C ASP A 769 1.43 12.67 -25.74
N SER A 770 1.74 12.04 -24.60
CA SER A 770 2.20 10.65 -24.51
C SER A 770 1.06 9.62 -24.36
N ARG A 771 -0.18 10.10 -24.19
CA ARG A 771 -1.40 9.31 -24.03
C ARG A 771 -2.50 9.79 -24.99
N PHE A 772 -3.50 8.94 -25.14
CA PHE A 772 -4.56 9.10 -26.14
C PHE A 772 -5.88 9.51 -25.47
N THR A 773 -6.71 10.26 -26.19
CA THR A 773 -8.02 10.73 -25.71
C THR A 773 -9.17 9.79 -26.09
N THR A 774 -10.16 9.69 -25.21
CA THR A 774 -11.39 8.90 -25.41
C THR A 774 -12.60 9.64 -24.83
N ALA A 775 -13.80 9.11 -25.08
CA ALA A 775 -15.04 9.42 -24.36
C ALA A 775 -15.93 8.18 -24.41
N ALA A 776 -16.90 8.09 -23.50
CA ALA A 776 -17.88 7.00 -23.47
C ALA A 776 -19.19 7.42 -24.15
N VAL A 777 -19.51 6.77 -25.29
CA VAL A 777 -20.60 7.18 -26.18
C VAL A 777 -21.66 6.08 -26.30
N ASN A 778 -22.89 6.41 -25.90
CA ASN A 778 -24.10 5.59 -25.92
C ASN A 778 -25.05 5.95 -27.09
N ASN A 779 -26.13 5.18 -27.25
CA ASN A 779 -27.04 5.20 -28.40
C ASN A 779 -28.05 6.37 -28.45
N PHE A 780 -27.70 7.56 -27.97
CA PHE A 780 -28.56 8.76 -28.05
C PHE A 780 -29.98 8.60 -27.45
N TRP A 781 -30.15 7.75 -26.42
CA TRP A 781 -31.46 7.58 -25.76
C TRP A 781 -31.94 8.84 -25.03
N ASP A 782 -30.99 9.68 -24.63
CA ASP A 782 -31.07 11.04 -24.08
C ASP A 782 -31.37 12.11 -25.15
N ARG A 783 -30.98 11.88 -26.41
CA ARG A 783 -31.18 12.79 -27.56
C ARG A 783 -31.82 12.06 -28.75
N ARG A 784 -33.04 11.56 -28.56
CA ARG A 784 -33.76 10.63 -29.48
C ARG A 784 -33.98 11.09 -30.94
N HIS A 785 -33.57 12.31 -31.29
CA HIS A 785 -33.57 12.80 -32.68
C HIS A 785 -32.29 12.43 -33.45
N PHE A 786 -31.22 12.06 -32.74
CA PHE A 786 -30.02 11.45 -33.32
C PHE A 786 -30.13 9.92 -33.42
N THR A 787 -29.29 9.34 -34.26
CA THR A 787 -29.21 7.88 -34.47
C THR A 787 -27.77 7.44 -34.66
N TRP A 788 -27.38 6.28 -34.11
CA TRP A 788 -26.01 5.79 -34.22
C TRP A 788 -25.46 5.82 -35.67
N ALA A 789 -26.21 5.26 -36.62
CA ALA A 789 -25.78 5.12 -38.02
C ALA A 789 -25.46 6.46 -38.72
N LYS A 790 -26.07 7.57 -38.29
CA LYS A 790 -25.90 8.90 -38.88
C LYS A 790 -24.95 9.79 -38.08
N ASP A 791 -25.02 9.75 -36.76
CA ASP A 791 -24.51 10.80 -35.89
C ASP A 791 -23.34 10.36 -34.99
N SER A 792 -23.08 9.05 -34.82
CA SER A 792 -22.00 8.54 -33.94
C SER A 792 -20.61 9.05 -34.34
N GLU A 793 -20.34 9.18 -35.63
CA GLU A 793 -19.10 9.73 -36.16
C GLU A 793 -18.79 11.12 -35.60
N ARG A 794 -19.82 11.95 -35.40
CA ARG A 794 -19.65 13.32 -34.91
C ARG A 794 -19.09 13.38 -33.49
N ALA A 795 -19.42 12.37 -32.68
CA ALA A 795 -18.93 12.23 -31.31
C ALA A 795 -17.51 11.67 -31.25
N PHE A 796 -17.08 10.89 -32.25
CA PHE A 796 -15.77 10.23 -32.27
C PHE A 796 -14.68 10.98 -33.03
N ARG A 797 -15.00 11.82 -34.03
CA ARG A 797 -14.03 12.43 -34.97
C ARG A 797 -12.88 13.26 -34.40
N ASN A 798 -12.95 13.68 -33.13
CA ASN A 798 -11.87 14.40 -32.45
C ASN A 798 -11.03 13.50 -31.51
N LEU A 799 -11.55 12.32 -31.16
CA LEU A 799 -10.95 11.39 -30.20
C LEU A 799 -9.96 10.47 -30.89
N ASP A 800 -8.94 10.05 -30.14
CA ASP A 800 -7.94 9.14 -30.65
C ASP A 800 -8.37 7.65 -30.53
N VAL A 801 -9.21 7.33 -29.54
CA VAL A 801 -9.84 6.01 -29.35
C VAL A 801 -11.34 6.19 -29.09
N ALA A 802 -12.18 5.35 -29.71
CA ALA A 802 -13.63 5.46 -29.64
C ALA A 802 -14.23 4.50 -28.59
N GLY A 803 -14.81 5.05 -27.52
CA GLY A 803 -15.46 4.30 -26.45
C GLY A 803 -16.97 4.11 -26.68
N TYR A 804 -17.42 2.86 -26.64
CA TYR A 804 -18.80 2.45 -26.94
C TYR A 804 -19.49 2.01 -25.65
N ASN A 805 -20.52 2.73 -25.21
CA ASN A 805 -21.40 2.30 -24.12
C ASN A 805 -22.51 1.42 -24.71
N TYR A 806 -22.47 0.12 -24.40
CA TYR A 806 -23.52 -0.87 -24.73
C TYR A 806 -23.79 -1.11 -26.22
N MET A 807 -22.84 -0.79 -27.11
CA MET A 807 -23.04 -0.75 -28.57
C MET A 807 -22.20 -1.77 -29.36
N TRP A 808 -22.03 -2.98 -28.81
CA TRP A 808 -21.20 -4.03 -29.44
C TRP A 808 -21.72 -4.52 -30.79
N GLN A 809 -23.02 -4.38 -31.03
CA GLN A 809 -23.70 -4.73 -32.28
C GLN A 809 -23.24 -3.86 -33.46
N GLU A 810 -22.61 -2.72 -33.19
CA GLU A 810 -22.15 -1.78 -34.20
C GLU A 810 -20.65 -1.92 -34.53
N TYR A 811 -19.83 -2.62 -33.72
CA TYR A 811 -18.38 -2.71 -33.93
C TYR A 811 -17.98 -3.14 -35.35
N GLU A 812 -18.58 -4.21 -35.89
CA GLU A 812 -18.23 -4.71 -37.22
C GLU A 812 -18.73 -3.79 -38.35
N LYS A 813 -19.84 -3.07 -38.14
CA LYS A 813 -20.41 -2.13 -39.12
C LYS A 813 -19.63 -0.82 -39.15
N ASP A 814 -19.28 -0.30 -37.98
CA ASP A 814 -18.46 0.91 -37.87
C ASP A 814 -17.04 0.66 -38.35
N HIS A 815 -16.44 -0.52 -38.14
CA HIS A 815 -15.15 -0.85 -38.76
C HIS A 815 -15.21 -0.86 -40.29
N GLN A 816 -16.29 -1.38 -40.90
CA GLN A 816 -16.46 -1.31 -42.37
C GLN A 816 -16.55 0.12 -42.90
N LYS A 817 -17.08 1.06 -42.10
CA LYS A 817 -17.24 2.48 -42.45
C LYS A 817 -16.00 3.32 -42.08
N PHE A 818 -15.27 2.91 -41.05
CA PHE A 818 -14.13 3.60 -40.43
C PHE A 818 -13.02 2.59 -40.11
N PRO A 819 -12.28 2.09 -41.12
CA PRO A 819 -11.35 0.97 -40.95
C PRO A 819 -10.22 1.25 -39.94
N ASP A 820 -9.80 2.51 -39.79
CA ASP A 820 -8.74 2.91 -38.87
C ASP A 820 -9.23 3.14 -37.42
N ARG A 821 -10.55 3.11 -37.16
CA ARG A 821 -11.12 3.37 -35.83
C ARG A 821 -10.76 2.25 -34.86
N ILE A 822 -10.07 2.62 -33.78
CA ILE A 822 -9.89 1.76 -32.60
C ILE A 822 -11.13 1.88 -31.71
N MET A 823 -11.71 0.75 -31.31
CA MET A 823 -12.97 0.67 -30.56
C MET A 823 -12.81 -0.18 -29.29
N PHE A 824 -13.62 0.10 -28.26
CA PHE A 824 -13.79 -0.76 -27.10
C PHE A 824 -15.11 -0.48 -26.38
N GLY A 825 -15.57 -1.44 -25.59
CA GLY A 825 -16.72 -1.25 -24.71
C GLY A 825 -16.29 -0.40 -23.51
N THR A 826 -16.68 0.87 -23.45
CA THR A 826 -16.48 1.71 -22.25
C THR A 826 -17.43 1.34 -21.12
N GLU A 827 -18.60 0.79 -21.48
CA GLU A 827 -19.56 0.14 -20.59
C GLU A 827 -20.22 -1.04 -21.31
N SER A 828 -20.37 -2.17 -20.62
CA SER A 828 -21.11 -3.34 -21.08
C SER A 828 -21.91 -3.99 -19.95
N VAL A 829 -22.99 -4.69 -20.29
CA VAL A 829 -23.83 -5.39 -19.30
C VAL A 829 -23.42 -6.85 -19.13
N PRO A 830 -23.45 -7.42 -17.90
CA PRO A 830 -23.06 -8.80 -17.63
C PRO A 830 -23.71 -9.84 -18.55
N LYS A 831 -25.02 -9.71 -18.82
CA LYS A 831 -25.79 -10.65 -19.67
C LYS A 831 -25.32 -10.71 -21.13
N GLU A 832 -24.59 -9.70 -21.62
CA GLU A 832 -24.05 -9.62 -22.99
C GLU A 832 -22.53 -9.86 -23.03
N ALA A 833 -21.92 -10.27 -21.91
CA ALA A 833 -20.46 -10.38 -21.78
C ALA A 833 -19.83 -11.36 -22.78
N ALA A 834 -20.52 -12.43 -23.20
CA ALA A 834 -19.98 -13.35 -24.20
C ALA A 834 -20.02 -12.75 -25.62
N GLN A 835 -21.09 -12.04 -25.98
CA GLN A 835 -21.21 -11.36 -27.27
C GLN A 835 -20.11 -10.30 -27.42
N ASN A 836 -19.91 -9.48 -26.38
CA ASN A 836 -18.80 -8.53 -26.29
C ASN A 836 -17.44 -9.24 -26.38
N TRP A 837 -17.18 -10.19 -25.47
CA TRP A 837 -15.85 -10.80 -25.37
C TRP A 837 -15.47 -11.67 -26.58
N ASN A 838 -16.44 -12.31 -27.25
CA ASN A 838 -16.19 -13.03 -28.50
C ASN A 838 -15.72 -12.07 -29.61
N LEU A 839 -16.26 -10.86 -29.70
CA LEU A 839 -15.79 -9.84 -30.64
C LEU A 839 -14.42 -9.28 -30.26
N VAL A 840 -14.16 -9.08 -28.96
CA VAL A 840 -12.81 -8.74 -28.43
C VAL A 840 -11.77 -9.81 -28.77
N GLU A 841 -12.08 -11.10 -28.61
CA GLU A 841 -11.19 -12.21 -29.01
C GLU A 841 -11.01 -12.28 -30.54
N LYS A 842 -12.04 -11.96 -31.33
CA LYS A 842 -12.06 -12.09 -32.79
C LYS A 842 -11.29 -10.97 -33.53
N HIS A 843 -11.38 -9.72 -33.07
CA HIS A 843 -10.95 -8.56 -33.85
C HIS A 843 -9.84 -7.75 -33.15
N PRO A 844 -8.76 -7.36 -33.85
CA PRO A 844 -7.70 -6.54 -33.26
C PRO A 844 -8.20 -5.12 -32.92
N TYR A 845 -9.00 -4.50 -33.80
CA TYR A 845 -9.57 -3.16 -33.65
C TYR A 845 -10.55 -3.00 -32.48
N ILE A 846 -10.97 -4.10 -31.84
CA ILE A 846 -11.76 -4.09 -30.59
C ILE A 846 -10.81 -4.42 -29.44
N ILE A 847 -10.29 -3.40 -28.76
CA ILE A 847 -9.17 -3.56 -27.82
C ILE A 847 -9.56 -4.14 -26.46
N GLY A 848 -10.85 -4.11 -26.11
CA GLY A 848 -11.35 -4.70 -24.86
C GLY A 848 -12.79 -4.32 -24.53
N ASP A 849 -13.16 -4.58 -23.27
CA ASP A 849 -14.51 -4.44 -22.75
C ASP A 849 -14.46 -4.06 -21.26
N PHE A 850 -15.33 -3.16 -20.82
CA PHE A 850 -15.43 -2.68 -19.44
C PHE A 850 -16.85 -2.90 -18.91
N VAL A 851 -17.05 -3.89 -18.04
CA VAL A 851 -18.37 -4.16 -17.45
C VAL A 851 -18.85 -3.03 -16.55
N TRP A 852 -20.15 -2.71 -16.64
CA TRP A 852 -20.92 -1.97 -15.65
C TRP A 852 -21.58 -2.92 -14.64
N THR A 853 -21.04 -3.13 -13.44
CA THR A 853 -19.73 -2.67 -12.93
C THR A 853 -18.85 -3.84 -12.50
N SER A 854 -17.61 -3.56 -12.13
CA SER A 854 -16.71 -4.57 -11.57
C SER A 854 -16.94 -4.84 -10.09
N VAL A 855 -17.23 -3.80 -9.31
CA VAL A 855 -17.65 -3.88 -7.90
C VAL A 855 -18.99 -3.15 -7.76
N ASP A 856 -19.90 -3.67 -6.94
CA ASP A 856 -21.12 -2.98 -6.55
C ASP A 856 -20.77 -1.63 -5.89
N TYR A 857 -21.62 -0.63 -6.12
CA TYR A 857 -21.48 0.72 -5.57
C TYR A 857 -22.81 1.16 -4.93
N LEU A 858 -22.73 2.19 -4.11
CA LEU A 858 -23.89 2.79 -3.47
C LEU A 858 -24.58 3.77 -4.44
N GLY A 859 -25.91 3.85 -4.40
CA GLY A 859 -26.66 4.64 -5.39
C GLY A 859 -27.07 3.86 -6.64
N GLU A 860 -27.68 4.58 -7.59
CA GLU A 860 -28.48 4.02 -8.70
C GLU A 860 -29.32 2.81 -8.25
N ALA A 861 -30.03 2.97 -7.13
CA ALA A 861 -30.54 1.88 -6.31
C ALA A 861 -31.35 0.87 -7.14
N GLY A 862 -30.88 -0.37 -7.19
CA GLY A 862 -31.51 -1.47 -7.91
C GLY A 862 -31.36 -1.42 -9.42
N LEU A 863 -30.44 -0.66 -10.01
CA LEU A 863 -30.20 -0.61 -11.46
C LEU A 863 -30.12 -2.00 -12.13
N ALA A 864 -29.58 -3.00 -11.45
CA ALA A 864 -29.38 -4.36 -11.97
C ALA A 864 -30.18 -5.45 -11.23
N HIS A 865 -31.33 -5.08 -10.66
CA HIS A 865 -32.21 -6.02 -9.98
C HIS A 865 -32.88 -7.03 -10.95
N THR A 866 -33.46 -8.09 -10.38
CA THR A 866 -34.24 -9.11 -11.09
C THR A 866 -35.49 -9.41 -10.28
N LEU A 867 -36.66 -9.40 -10.94
CA LEU A 867 -37.97 -9.61 -10.31
C LEU A 867 -38.65 -10.88 -10.82
N GLU A 868 -39.57 -11.41 -10.02
CA GLU A 868 -40.60 -12.33 -10.50
C GLU A 868 -41.92 -11.59 -10.66
N LEU A 869 -42.37 -11.46 -11.90
CA LEU A 869 -43.54 -10.66 -12.27
C LEU A 869 -44.69 -11.54 -12.77
N ALA A 870 -45.90 -11.24 -12.30
CA ALA A 870 -47.15 -11.77 -12.81
C ALA A 870 -47.55 -11.10 -14.15
N PRO A 871 -48.49 -11.68 -14.93
CA PRO A 871 -48.94 -11.09 -16.18
C PRO A 871 -49.52 -9.69 -15.99
N GLY A 872 -48.93 -8.70 -16.65
CA GLY A 872 -49.34 -7.29 -16.59
C GLY A 872 -48.54 -6.41 -15.62
N GLU A 873 -47.74 -7.01 -14.71
CA GLU A 873 -46.79 -6.26 -13.89
C GLU A 873 -45.63 -5.71 -14.73
N ARG A 874 -45.00 -4.62 -14.26
CA ARG A 874 -43.90 -3.92 -14.96
C ARG A 874 -42.64 -3.90 -14.10
N ASN A 875 -41.51 -4.07 -14.77
CA ASN A 875 -40.19 -3.88 -14.20
C ASN A 875 -39.85 -2.35 -14.19
N PRO A 876 -39.61 -1.72 -13.03
CA PRO A 876 -39.13 -0.33 -12.96
C PRO A 876 -37.64 -0.25 -13.34
N GLN A 877 -37.10 0.94 -13.64
CA GLN A 877 -35.65 1.06 -13.89
C GLN A 877 -34.83 0.89 -12.61
N PHE A 878 -35.31 1.49 -11.51
CA PHE A 878 -34.67 1.52 -10.19
C PHE A 878 -35.62 0.94 -9.14
N MET A 879 -35.06 0.49 -8.02
CA MET A 879 -35.81 0.03 -6.85
C MET A 879 -35.81 1.11 -5.77
N ASP A 880 -36.99 1.38 -5.22
CA ASP A 880 -37.14 2.32 -4.11
C ASP A 880 -36.81 1.64 -2.76
N TRP A 881 -36.89 2.40 -1.67
CA TRP A 881 -36.66 1.97 -0.30
C TRP A 881 -37.29 0.60 0.04
N PRO A 882 -36.55 -0.34 0.66
CA PRO A 882 -35.25 -0.15 1.33
C PRO A 882 -34.02 -0.48 0.46
N TRP A 883 -34.10 -0.38 -0.87
CA TRP A 883 -32.92 -0.61 -1.72
C TRP A 883 -31.92 0.55 -1.68
N TYR A 884 -30.62 0.28 -1.66
CA TYR A 884 -29.57 1.32 -1.55
C TYR A 884 -28.33 1.19 -2.46
N ASN A 885 -28.11 0.04 -3.12
CA ASN A 885 -26.95 -0.19 -4.01
C ASN A 885 -27.37 -0.51 -5.46
N ALA A 886 -26.45 -0.38 -6.42
CA ALA A 886 -26.79 -0.58 -7.85
C ALA A 886 -27.02 -2.06 -8.23
N TRP A 887 -26.41 -2.98 -7.50
CA TRP A 887 -26.49 -4.45 -7.68
C TRP A 887 -25.91 -5.00 -9.00
N CYS A 888 -25.22 -4.19 -9.81
CA CYS A 888 -24.66 -4.59 -11.12
C CYS A 888 -23.26 -5.22 -11.04
N GLY A 889 -22.56 -5.09 -9.91
CA GLY A 889 -21.18 -5.51 -9.75
C GLY A 889 -20.93 -6.99 -9.99
N ASP A 890 -19.85 -7.31 -10.70
CA ASP A 890 -19.24 -8.65 -10.74
C ASP A 890 -18.80 -9.12 -9.32
N ILE A 891 -18.40 -8.17 -8.47
CA ILE A 891 -18.01 -8.33 -7.07
C ILE A 891 -18.99 -7.51 -6.20
N ASP A 892 -19.34 -8.00 -5.01
CA ASP A 892 -20.22 -7.28 -4.08
C ASP A 892 -19.50 -6.22 -3.21
N LEU A 893 -20.27 -5.43 -2.46
CA LEU A 893 -19.77 -4.38 -1.54
C LEU A 893 -18.78 -4.88 -0.47
N CYS A 894 -18.78 -6.19 -0.17
CA CYS A 894 -17.86 -6.82 0.78
C CYS A 894 -16.62 -7.42 0.08
N GLY A 895 -16.56 -7.45 -1.26
CA GLY A 895 -15.45 -8.02 -2.02
C GLY A 895 -15.60 -9.51 -2.35
N ASP A 896 -16.81 -10.07 -2.25
CA ASP A 896 -17.10 -11.45 -2.67
C ASP A 896 -17.65 -11.52 -4.10
N LYS A 897 -17.34 -12.60 -4.83
CA LYS A 897 -17.78 -12.77 -6.24
C LYS A 897 -19.28 -13.05 -6.33
N LYS A 898 -19.96 -12.33 -7.23
CA LYS A 898 -21.34 -12.62 -7.66
C LYS A 898 -21.35 -13.57 -8.88
N PRO A 899 -22.47 -14.25 -9.19
CA PRO A 899 -22.54 -15.29 -10.22
C PRO A 899 -22.00 -14.86 -11.60
N GLN A 900 -22.31 -13.63 -12.04
CA GLN A 900 -21.80 -13.11 -13.32
C GLN A 900 -20.27 -13.12 -13.43
N SER A 901 -19.54 -13.00 -12.32
CA SER A 901 -18.08 -13.00 -12.32
C SER A 901 -17.47 -14.41 -12.39
N TYR A 902 -18.20 -15.44 -11.96
CA TYR A 902 -17.81 -16.83 -12.23
C TYR A 902 -18.07 -17.21 -13.70
N TYR A 903 -19.10 -16.63 -14.32
CA TYR A 903 -19.28 -16.73 -15.76
C TYR A 903 -18.16 -16.01 -16.52
N ARG A 904 -17.79 -14.79 -16.10
CA ARG A 904 -16.67 -14.03 -16.68
C ARG A 904 -15.33 -14.75 -16.58
N ASP A 905 -15.06 -15.49 -15.50
CA ASP A 905 -13.88 -16.37 -15.39
C ASP A 905 -13.81 -17.41 -16.53
N ILE A 906 -14.95 -17.94 -17.01
CA ILE A 906 -15.00 -18.86 -18.15
C ILE A 906 -14.64 -18.13 -19.45
N LEU A 907 -15.25 -16.95 -19.69
CA LEU A 907 -14.95 -16.13 -20.86
C LEU A 907 -13.46 -15.78 -20.94
N TRP A 908 -12.90 -15.36 -19.81
CA TRP A 908 -11.50 -14.96 -19.64
C TRP A 908 -10.51 -16.11 -19.43
N ARG A 909 -10.98 -17.36 -19.49
CA ARG A 909 -10.20 -18.60 -19.41
C ARG A 909 -9.42 -18.76 -18.10
N ARG A 910 -9.95 -18.19 -17.01
CA ARG A 910 -9.41 -18.29 -15.64
C ARG A 910 -9.87 -19.57 -14.94
N THR A 911 -11.09 -19.99 -15.21
CA THR A 911 -11.68 -21.23 -14.70
C THR A 911 -12.17 -22.07 -15.88
N ALA A 912 -12.07 -23.40 -15.78
CA ALA A 912 -12.42 -24.30 -16.89
C ALA A 912 -13.90 -24.71 -16.93
N ILE A 913 -14.56 -24.72 -15.76
CA ILE A 913 -15.98 -25.04 -15.58
C ILE A 913 -16.48 -24.40 -14.28
N SER A 914 -17.71 -23.89 -14.29
CA SER A 914 -18.44 -23.46 -13.10
C SER A 914 -19.91 -23.91 -13.23
N LEU A 915 -20.66 -23.92 -12.14
CA LEU A 915 -22.11 -24.16 -12.17
C LEU A 915 -22.82 -23.26 -11.16
N ALA A 916 -23.98 -22.73 -11.56
CA ALA A 916 -24.90 -21.95 -10.74
C ALA A 916 -26.32 -22.52 -10.85
N VAL A 917 -27.14 -22.26 -9.84
CA VAL A 917 -28.46 -22.86 -9.66
C VAL A 917 -29.50 -21.77 -9.50
N GLN A 918 -30.57 -21.87 -10.27
CA GLN A 918 -31.75 -21.02 -10.21
C GLN A 918 -32.88 -21.75 -9.48
N PRO A 919 -33.57 -21.08 -8.53
CA PRO A 919 -34.80 -21.59 -7.99
C PRO A 919 -35.90 -21.63 -9.07
N PRO A 920 -36.98 -22.40 -8.87
CA PRO A 920 -38.17 -22.27 -9.70
C PRO A 920 -38.78 -20.87 -9.49
N VAL A 921 -39.15 -20.22 -10.60
CA VAL A 921 -39.98 -19.02 -10.57
C VAL A 921 -41.35 -19.38 -10.02
N ALA A 922 -41.93 -18.52 -9.17
CA ALA A 922 -43.24 -18.76 -8.57
C ALA A 922 -44.34 -19.02 -9.61
N GLU A 923 -45.32 -19.85 -9.26
CA GLU A 923 -46.39 -20.25 -10.18
C GLU A 923 -47.15 -19.04 -10.76
N GLY A 924 -47.35 -19.05 -12.08
CA GLY A 924 -47.99 -17.97 -12.81
C GLY A 924 -47.11 -16.72 -13.04
N LYS A 925 -45.87 -16.69 -12.54
CA LYS A 925 -44.91 -15.59 -12.76
C LYS A 925 -43.86 -15.92 -13.82
N ARG A 926 -43.08 -14.91 -14.21
CA ARG A 926 -41.90 -15.01 -15.06
C ARG A 926 -40.74 -14.20 -14.46
N GLU A 927 -39.50 -14.66 -14.61
CA GLU A 927 -38.31 -13.87 -14.30
C GLU A 927 -38.22 -12.65 -15.25
N ASP A 928 -37.95 -11.47 -14.70
CA ASP A 928 -37.68 -10.22 -15.42
C ASP A 928 -36.33 -9.67 -14.94
N ILE A 929 -35.34 -9.65 -15.83
CA ILE A 929 -33.98 -9.21 -15.52
C ILE A 929 -33.85 -7.79 -16.06
N ASN A 930 -33.50 -6.82 -15.19
CA ASN A 930 -33.26 -5.44 -15.61
C ASN A 930 -32.13 -5.38 -16.68
N TYR A 931 -32.00 -4.28 -17.42
CA TYR A 931 -31.06 -4.20 -18.53
C TYR A 931 -29.60 -4.49 -18.09
N TRP A 932 -29.18 -3.95 -16.94
CA TRP A 932 -27.88 -4.20 -16.31
C TRP A 932 -27.83 -5.46 -15.42
N GLY A 933 -28.95 -6.15 -15.26
CA GLY A 933 -29.12 -7.26 -14.33
C GLY A 933 -28.44 -8.57 -14.73
N TRP A 934 -28.39 -9.47 -13.74
CA TRP A 934 -28.06 -10.88 -13.93
C TRP A 934 -29.20 -11.76 -13.41
N LYS A 935 -29.26 -13.00 -13.90
CA LYS A 935 -30.28 -13.99 -13.54
C LYS A 935 -30.26 -14.25 -12.04
N ASN A 936 -31.42 -14.56 -11.44
CA ASN A 936 -31.53 -14.92 -10.03
C ASN A 936 -30.99 -16.33 -9.79
N GLU A 937 -29.67 -16.45 -9.65
CA GLU A 937 -28.98 -17.73 -9.45
C GLU A 937 -27.91 -17.64 -8.36
N LEU A 938 -27.54 -18.78 -7.79
CA LEU A 938 -26.51 -18.91 -6.75
C LEU A 938 -25.56 -20.04 -7.06
N LEU A 939 -24.29 -19.90 -6.66
CA LEU A 939 -23.36 -21.04 -6.57
C LEU A 939 -23.62 -21.77 -5.24
N SER A 940 -24.82 -22.39 -5.13
CA SER A 940 -25.33 -23.05 -3.92
C SER A 940 -26.16 -24.29 -4.26
N TRP A 941 -26.08 -25.32 -3.41
CA TRP A 941 -27.00 -26.47 -3.41
C TRP A 941 -27.75 -26.59 -2.07
N ASN A 942 -27.99 -25.45 -1.42
CA ASN A 942 -28.86 -25.33 -0.24
C ASN A 942 -30.20 -24.71 -0.67
N TRP A 943 -31.23 -25.54 -0.86
CA TRP A 943 -32.58 -25.14 -1.28
C TRP A 943 -33.65 -25.78 -0.38
N LYS A 944 -33.44 -25.72 0.93
CA LYS A 944 -34.31 -26.32 1.96
C LYS A 944 -35.77 -25.86 1.79
N GLY A 945 -36.69 -26.81 1.75
CA GLY A 945 -38.12 -26.57 1.48
C GLY A 945 -38.53 -26.72 0.01
N PHE A 946 -37.57 -26.92 -0.90
CA PHE A 946 -37.81 -27.20 -2.32
C PHE A 946 -37.53 -28.67 -2.69
N GLU A 947 -37.44 -29.58 -1.73
CA GLU A 947 -37.19 -31.02 -1.97
C GLU A 947 -38.23 -31.60 -2.94
N GLY A 948 -37.76 -32.25 -4.01
CA GLY A 948 -38.63 -32.77 -5.07
C GLY A 948 -39.09 -31.74 -6.11
N GLN A 949 -38.81 -30.44 -5.95
CA GLN A 949 -39.09 -29.43 -6.97
C GLN A 949 -37.98 -29.40 -8.04
N MET A 950 -38.32 -28.92 -9.24
CA MET A 950 -37.39 -28.80 -10.35
C MET A 950 -36.57 -27.51 -10.26
N MET A 951 -35.24 -27.63 -10.18
CA MET A 951 -34.27 -26.55 -10.23
C MET A 951 -33.65 -26.45 -11.62
N LYS A 952 -33.23 -25.25 -12.04
CA LYS A 952 -32.41 -25.09 -13.25
C LYS A 952 -30.95 -24.91 -12.88
N VAL A 953 -30.11 -25.83 -13.33
CA VAL A 953 -28.65 -25.78 -13.15
C VAL A 953 -28.02 -25.27 -14.45
N ASN A 954 -27.39 -24.10 -14.38
CA ASN A 954 -26.59 -23.52 -15.46
C ASN A 954 -25.12 -23.93 -15.28
N ILE A 955 -24.56 -24.66 -16.24
CA ILE A 955 -23.14 -25.01 -16.28
C ILE A 955 -22.43 -24.08 -17.26
N TYR A 956 -21.41 -23.37 -16.78
CA TYR A 956 -20.58 -22.48 -17.57
C TYR A 956 -19.27 -23.17 -17.96
N SER A 957 -18.99 -23.26 -19.26
CA SER A 957 -17.81 -23.97 -19.77
C SER A 957 -17.45 -23.57 -21.21
N ARG A 958 -16.17 -23.70 -21.58
CA ARG A 958 -15.72 -23.67 -22.99
C ARG A 958 -15.48 -25.08 -23.58
N SER A 959 -15.88 -26.13 -22.86
CA SER A 959 -15.88 -27.51 -23.35
C SER A 959 -16.98 -27.70 -24.42
N PRO A 960 -16.81 -28.60 -25.42
CA PRO A 960 -17.89 -28.92 -26.36
C PRO A 960 -19.12 -29.53 -25.67
N LYS A 961 -18.88 -30.31 -24.62
CA LYS A 961 -19.91 -31.01 -23.84
C LYS A 961 -19.61 -30.97 -22.35
N VAL A 962 -20.67 -31.12 -21.56
CA VAL A 962 -20.63 -31.29 -20.10
C VAL A 962 -21.54 -32.43 -19.66
N ARG A 963 -21.17 -33.07 -18.55
CA ARG A 963 -22.02 -34.00 -17.79
C ARG A 963 -22.41 -33.40 -16.46
N LEU A 964 -23.61 -33.71 -15.99
CA LEU A 964 -24.09 -33.34 -14.68
C LEU A 964 -24.43 -34.59 -13.87
N TYR A 965 -23.97 -34.64 -12.63
CA TYR A 965 -24.23 -35.71 -11.68
C TYR A 965 -24.88 -35.12 -10.42
N LEU A 966 -25.80 -35.87 -9.82
CA LEU A 966 -26.34 -35.62 -8.49
C LEU A 966 -26.16 -36.90 -7.67
N ASN A 967 -25.50 -36.82 -6.52
CA ASN A 967 -25.25 -37.97 -5.64
C ASN A 967 -24.62 -39.17 -6.39
N ASN A 968 -23.62 -38.86 -7.23
CA ASN A 968 -22.93 -39.78 -8.17
C ASN A 968 -23.79 -40.42 -9.28
N LYS A 969 -25.08 -40.13 -9.36
CA LYS A 969 -25.96 -40.55 -10.45
C LYS A 969 -25.87 -39.55 -11.61
N LEU A 970 -25.62 -40.03 -12.82
CA LEU A 970 -25.64 -39.22 -14.04
C LEU A 970 -27.07 -38.69 -14.28
N ILE A 971 -27.22 -37.37 -14.32
CA ILE A 971 -28.44 -36.68 -14.75
C ILE A 971 -28.49 -36.59 -16.27
N GLY A 972 -27.36 -36.27 -16.91
CA GLY A 972 -27.24 -36.30 -18.37
C GLY A 972 -25.93 -35.74 -18.90
N GLU A 973 -25.76 -35.87 -20.21
CA GLU A 973 -24.72 -35.21 -21.01
C GLU A 973 -25.40 -34.23 -21.97
N LYS A 974 -24.93 -32.99 -22.06
CA LYS A 974 -25.41 -32.00 -23.03
C LYS A 974 -24.23 -31.30 -23.72
N GLU A 975 -24.49 -30.81 -24.91
CA GLU A 975 -23.60 -29.86 -25.59
C GLU A 975 -23.65 -28.50 -24.89
N VAL A 976 -22.55 -27.76 -24.96
CA VAL A 976 -22.47 -26.39 -24.48
C VAL A 976 -22.65 -25.44 -25.66
N ASN A 977 -23.54 -24.47 -25.54
CA ASN A 977 -23.69 -23.44 -26.56
C ASN A 977 -22.38 -22.63 -26.65
N GLN A 978 -21.74 -22.59 -27.82
CA GLN A 978 -20.42 -21.98 -28.01
C GLN A 978 -20.46 -20.45 -28.19
N GLU A 979 -21.64 -19.85 -28.33
CA GLU A 979 -21.83 -18.40 -28.39
C GLU A 979 -21.92 -17.80 -26.98
N ASN A 980 -22.53 -18.51 -26.03
CA ASN A 980 -22.75 -18.05 -24.65
C ASN A 980 -22.17 -18.96 -23.55
N TYR A 981 -21.36 -19.95 -23.93
CA TYR A 981 -20.61 -20.84 -23.03
C TYR A 981 -21.42 -21.49 -21.90
N THR A 982 -22.73 -21.70 -22.13
CA THR A 982 -23.68 -22.20 -21.13
C THR A 982 -24.36 -23.50 -21.60
N SER A 983 -24.60 -24.42 -20.68
CA SER A 983 -25.49 -25.57 -20.85
C SER A 983 -26.38 -25.72 -19.63
N SER A 984 -27.70 -25.74 -19.82
CA SER A 984 -28.68 -25.76 -18.72
C SER A 984 -29.34 -27.13 -18.57
N PHE A 985 -29.54 -27.56 -17.33
CA PHE A 985 -30.17 -28.82 -16.95
C PHE A 985 -31.31 -28.56 -15.97
N ASP A 986 -32.42 -29.27 -16.14
CA ASP A 986 -33.50 -29.30 -15.17
C ASP A 986 -33.24 -30.49 -14.24
N VAL A 987 -33.15 -30.22 -12.94
CA VAL A 987 -32.72 -31.18 -11.92
C VAL A 987 -33.69 -31.14 -10.75
N VAL A 988 -34.31 -32.27 -10.42
CA VAL A 988 -35.12 -32.41 -9.21
C VAL A 988 -34.21 -32.24 -7.99
N TYR A 989 -34.51 -31.29 -7.11
CA TYR A 989 -33.67 -31.01 -5.94
C TYR A 989 -33.74 -32.15 -4.92
N GLU A 990 -32.55 -32.67 -4.62
CA GLU A 990 -32.27 -33.64 -3.56
C GLU A 990 -30.99 -33.15 -2.85
N PRO A 991 -30.96 -33.07 -1.51
CA PRO A 991 -29.76 -32.73 -0.77
C PRO A 991 -28.57 -33.65 -1.09
N GLY A 992 -27.37 -33.09 -1.14
CA GLY A 992 -26.14 -33.84 -1.35
C GLY A 992 -25.11 -33.11 -2.22
N VAL A 993 -24.56 -33.79 -3.23
CA VAL A 993 -23.49 -33.25 -4.10
C VAL A 993 -23.94 -33.19 -5.55
N LEU A 994 -23.96 -31.97 -6.09
CA LEU A 994 -24.17 -31.66 -7.50
C LEU A 994 -22.82 -31.42 -8.18
N LYS A 995 -22.48 -32.22 -9.19
CA LYS A 995 -21.16 -32.22 -9.85
C LYS A 995 -21.28 -32.04 -11.36
N ALA A 996 -20.74 -30.94 -11.89
CA ALA A 996 -20.58 -30.71 -13.32
C ALA A 996 -19.18 -31.12 -13.79
N VAL A 997 -19.06 -31.74 -14.96
CA VAL A 997 -17.78 -32.23 -15.51
C VAL A 997 -17.64 -31.90 -17.00
N ASN A 998 -16.48 -31.38 -17.40
CA ASN A 998 -16.13 -31.12 -18.80
C ASN A 998 -15.83 -32.42 -19.56
N VAL A 999 -16.47 -32.62 -20.71
CA VAL A 999 -16.26 -33.78 -21.59
C VAL A 999 -15.57 -33.37 -22.89
N ILE A 1000 -14.34 -33.85 -23.08
CA ILE A 1000 -13.52 -33.61 -24.27
C ILE A 1000 -13.15 -34.96 -24.89
N LYS A 1001 -13.44 -35.16 -26.19
CA LYS A 1001 -13.21 -36.44 -26.90
C LYS A 1001 -13.79 -37.65 -26.15
N ASN A 1002 -15.02 -37.52 -25.66
CA ASN A 1002 -15.75 -38.50 -24.83
C ASN A 1002 -15.06 -38.89 -23.50
N LYS A 1003 -14.09 -38.12 -23.03
CA LYS A 1003 -13.45 -38.28 -21.71
C LYS A 1003 -13.78 -37.13 -20.79
N GLU A 1004 -14.06 -37.44 -19.54
CA GLU A 1004 -14.19 -36.46 -18.47
C GLU A 1004 -12.82 -35.87 -18.11
N THR A 1005 -12.82 -34.59 -17.71
CA THR A 1005 -11.62 -33.81 -17.45
C THR A 1005 -11.72 -33.03 -16.14
N LEU A 1006 -11.94 -31.71 -16.19
CA LEU A 1006 -12.10 -30.86 -15.02
C LEU A 1006 -13.57 -30.80 -14.58
N SER A 1007 -13.80 -30.66 -13.27
CA SER A 1007 -15.14 -30.60 -12.67
C SER A 1007 -15.29 -29.43 -11.71
N ALA A 1008 -16.54 -29.02 -11.49
CA ALA A 1008 -16.96 -28.10 -10.43
C ALA A 1008 -18.10 -28.74 -9.65
N GLU A 1009 -18.17 -28.48 -8.35
CA GLU A 1009 -19.09 -29.15 -7.42
C GLU A 1009 -19.76 -28.13 -6.49
N LEU A 1010 -21.04 -28.38 -6.19
CA LEU A 1010 -21.80 -27.71 -5.13
C LEU A 1010 -22.31 -28.78 -4.16
N LYS A 1011 -22.22 -28.53 -2.86
CA LYS A 1011 -22.63 -29.45 -1.80
C LYS A 1011 -23.67 -28.77 -0.91
N THR A 1012 -24.74 -29.47 -0.55
CA THR A 1012 -25.67 -29.05 0.51
C THR A 1012 -24.95 -29.10 1.86
N THR A 1013 -24.87 -27.99 2.57
CA THR A 1013 -24.26 -27.94 3.90
C THR A 1013 -25.21 -28.41 4.99
N ALA A 1014 -24.67 -28.75 6.16
CA ALA A 1014 -25.50 -28.95 7.35
C ALA A 1014 -25.91 -27.59 7.99
N GLU A 1015 -26.71 -27.66 9.05
CA GLU A 1015 -27.13 -26.48 9.83
C GLU A 1015 -25.91 -25.71 10.41
N PRO A 1016 -26.05 -24.39 10.67
CA PRO A 1016 -25.04 -23.57 11.34
C PRO A 1016 -24.48 -24.19 12.61
N ALA A 1017 -23.15 -24.13 12.78
CA ALA A 1017 -22.46 -24.73 13.92
C ALA A 1017 -21.31 -23.88 14.48
N ALA A 1018 -20.69 -22.99 13.70
CA ALA A 1018 -19.64 -22.09 14.18
C ALA A 1018 -19.57 -20.78 13.38
N ILE A 1019 -18.86 -19.80 13.95
CA ILE A 1019 -18.46 -18.56 13.26
C ILE A 1019 -16.97 -18.69 12.87
N ARG A 1020 -16.65 -18.47 11.60
CA ARG A 1020 -15.26 -18.36 11.10
C ARG A 1020 -14.91 -16.90 10.85
N LEU A 1021 -13.78 -16.45 11.42
CA LEU A 1021 -13.23 -15.12 11.20
C LEU A 1021 -11.96 -15.21 10.35
N THR A 1022 -11.93 -14.50 9.22
CA THR A 1022 -10.78 -14.48 8.30
C THR A 1022 -10.37 -13.04 8.03
N ALA A 1023 -9.20 -12.63 8.55
CA ALA A 1023 -8.59 -11.34 8.20
C ALA A 1023 -7.88 -11.41 6.85
N ASP A 1024 -7.98 -10.37 6.02
CA ASP A 1024 -7.07 -10.20 4.88
C ASP A 1024 -5.62 -10.06 5.37
N ARG A 1025 -5.42 -9.32 6.47
CA ARG A 1025 -4.12 -9.03 7.07
C ARG A 1025 -4.17 -9.12 8.59
N THR A 1026 -3.43 -10.06 9.18
CA THR A 1026 -3.26 -10.22 10.64
C THR A 1026 -2.15 -9.35 11.25
N SER A 1027 -1.53 -8.49 10.44
CA SER A 1027 -0.44 -7.59 10.86
C SER A 1027 -0.58 -6.26 10.11
N ILE A 1028 -0.85 -5.19 10.86
CA ILE A 1028 -1.06 -3.84 10.35
C ILE A 1028 -0.12 -2.87 11.08
N LYS A 1029 0.22 -1.75 10.45
CA LYS A 1029 1.04 -0.70 11.03
C LYS A 1029 0.28 0.00 12.16
N ALA A 1030 1.00 0.64 13.08
CA ALA A 1030 0.44 1.60 14.02
C ALA A 1030 0.08 2.94 13.33
N ASP A 1031 -0.82 2.91 12.35
CA ASP A 1031 -1.11 4.02 11.42
C ASP A 1031 -2.59 3.98 11.00
N LYS A 1032 -3.31 5.11 11.11
CA LYS A 1032 -4.75 5.18 10.77
C LYS A 1032 -5.05 4.96 9.29
N ASN A 1033 -4.06 5.10 8.42
CA ASN A 1033 -4.21 4.77 7.00
C ASN A 1033 -4.08 3.26 6.71
N ASP A 1034 -3.73 2.45 7.71
CA ASP A 1034 -3.74 1.00 7.63
C ASP A 1034 -5.07 0.40 8.15
N LEU A 1035 -5.53 -0.68 7.51
CA LEU A 1035 -6.80 -1.34 7.79
C LEU A 1035 -6.67 -2.86 7.72
N SER A 1036 -7.52 -3.57 8.46
CA SER A 1036 -7.73 -5.02 8.34
C SER A 1036 -9.21 -5.32 8.07
N TYR A 1037 -9.47 -6.07 7.00
CA TYR A 1037 -10.81 -6.48 6.60
C TYR A 1037 -11.06 -7.91 7.09
N ILE A 1038 -11.97 -8.05 8.05
CA ILE A 1038 -12.31 -9.32 8.68
C ILE A 1038 -13.62 -9.83 8.08
N LYS A 1039 -13.54 -10.91 7.31
CA LYS A 1039 -14.72 -11.65 6.86
C LYS A 1039 -15.26 -12.51 8.00
N ILE A 1040 -16.56 -12.41 8.22
CA ILE A 1040 -17.34 -13.17 9.20
C ILE A 1040 -18.17 -14.17 8.41
N GLU A 1041 -18.00 -15.47 8.66
CA GLU A 1041 -18.71 -16.53 7.93
C GLU A 1041 -19.39 -17.49 8.90
N ILE A 1042 -20.66 -17.83 8.65
CA ILE A 1042 -21.38 -18.88 9.37
C ILE A 1042 -21.10 -20.21 8.67
N VAL A 1043 -20.58 -21.19 9.42
CA VAL A 1043 -20.16 -22.48 8.88
C VAL A 1043 -20.84 -23.65 9.60
N ASP A 1044 -20.98 -24.76 8.89
CA ASP A 1044 -21.45 -26.03 9.44
C ASP A 1044 -20.34 -26.76 10.23
N LYS A 1045 -20.66 -27.95 10.77
CA LYS A 1045 -19.71 -28.76 11.57
C LYS A 1045 -18.49 -29.28 10.79
N GLU A 1046 -18.53 -29.26 9.46
CA GLU A 1046 -17.40 -29.63 8.60
C GLU A 1046 -16.60 -28.39 8.16
N GLY A 1047 -17.06 -27.17 8.48
CA GLY A 1047 -16.44 -25.91 8.08
C GLY A 1047 -16.90 -25.37 6.72
N ASN A 1048 -17.95 -25.95 6.13
CA ASN A 1048 -18.55 -25.43 4.90
C ASN A 1048 -19.36 -24.15 5.22
N LEU A 1049 -19.28 -23.12 4.39
CA LEU A 1049 -20.13 -21.92 4.50
C LEU A 1049 -21.60 -22.31 4.33
N VAL A 1050 -22.49 -21.90 5.24
CA VAL A 1050 -23.94 -22.10 5.13
C VAL A 1050 -24.57 -20.90 4.39
N PRO A 1051 -24.92 -21.01 3.09
CA PRO A 1051 -25.27 -19.85 2.28
C PRO A 1051 -26.75 -19.44 2.36
N ASP A 1052 -27.59 -20.22 3.05
CA ASP A 1052 -29.02 -20.00 3.25
C ASP A 1052 -29.36 -19.44 4.65
N THR A 1053 -28.36 -18.94 5.39
CA THR A 1053 -28.53 -18.39 6.74
C THR A 1053 -28.26 -16.88 6.83
N ASN A 1054 -29.14 -16.17 7.52
CA ASN A 1054 -29.07 -14.72 7.77
C ASN A 1054 -29.15 -14.45 9.30
N LEU A 1055 -28.09 -14.81 10.03
CA LEU A 1055 -28.03 -14.65 11.49
C LEU A 1055 -27.54 -13.26 11.87
N ALA A 1056 -28.18 -12.62 12.84
CA ALA A 1056 -27.63 -11.43 13.50
C ALA A 1056 -26.36 -11.81 14.28
N VAL A 1057 -25.24 -11.14 13.97
CA VAL A 1057 -24.00 -11.24 14.73
C VAL A 1057 -23.81 -10.02 15.64
N ASN A 1058 -22.93 -10.11 16.62
CA ASN A 1058 -22.58 -9.01 17.53
C ASN A 1058 -21.07 -8.87 17.60
N ILE A 1059 -20.56 -7.69 17.22
CA ILE A 1059 -19.14 -7.43 17.01
C ILE A 1059 -18.60 -6.57 18.16
N LYS A 1060 -17.60 -7.08 18.88
CA LYS A 1060 -16.87 -6.37 19.94
C LYS A 1060 -15.41 -6.23 19.57
N CYS A 1061 -14.84 -5.04 19.71
CA CYS A 1061 -13.44 -4.75 19.44
C CYS A 1061 -12.78 -4.18 20.70
N THR A 1062 -11.58 -4.66 21.04
CA THR A 1062 -10.80 -4.21 22.21
C THR A 1062 -9.31 -4.14 21.87
N GLY A 1063 -8.54 -3.38 22.65
CA GLY A 1063 -7.10 -3.18 22.40
C GLY A 1063 -6.83 -1.91 21.59
N ASN A 1064 -5.76 -1.93 20.80
CA ASN A 1064 -5.19 -0.72 20.18
C ASN A 1064 -5.81 -0.38 18.81
N GLY A 1065 -7.15 -0.35 18.77
CA GLY A 1065 -7.92 -0.08 17.55
C GLY A 1065 -9.41 -0.31 17.71
N SER A 1066 -10.16 0.01 16.67
CA SER A 1066 -11.62 -0.04 16.63
C SER A 1066 -12.13 -0.63 15.32
N VAL A 1067 -13.36 -1.15 15.33
CA VAL A 1067 -14.11 -1.40 14.09
C VAL A 1067 -14.72 -0.07 13.66
N ILE A 1068 -14.32 0.43 12.48
CA ILE A 1068 -14.80 1.71 11.93
C ILE A 1068 -16.03 1.55 11.04
N ALA A 1069 -16.24 0.34 10.51
CA ALA A 1069 -17.41 -0.04 9.76
C ALA A 1069 -17.61 -1.57 9.81
N ALA A 1070 -18.85 -2.02 9.78
CA ALA A 1070 -19.22 -3.42 9.62
C ALA A 1070 -20.56 -3.52 8.90
N GLY A 1071 -20.87 -4.68 8.31
CA GLY A 1071 -22.07 -4.86 7.51
C GLY A 1071 -22.09 -6.15 6.71
N ASN A 1072 -22.97 -6.20 5.72
CA ASN A 1072 -23.10 -7.32 4.79
C ASN A 1072 -23.30 -6.78 3.35
N ALA A 1073 -23.47 -7.69 2.39
CA ALA A 1073 -23.63 -7.37 0.98
C ALA A 1073 -25.10 -7.34 0.50
N SER A 1074 -26.12 -7.41 1.38
CA SER A 1074 -27.53 -7.40 0.95
C SER A 1074 -27.90 -6.05 0.36
N TYR A 1075 -28.72 -6.05 -0.68
CA TYR A 1075 -29.18 -4.84 -1.36
C TYR A 1075 -30.26 -4.04 -0.60
N ASP A 1076 -30.91 -4.67 0.38
CA ASP A 1076 -32.08 -4.17 1.12
C ASP A 1076 -31.91 -4.10 2.65
N ASP A 1077 -30.84 -4.70 3.21
CA ASP A 1077 -30.61 -4.74 4.66
C ASP A 1077 -29.90 -3.48 5.19
N MET A 1078 -30.56 -2.34 5.01
CA MET A 1078 -30.13 -1.02 5.48
C MET A 1078 -29.75 -0.97 6.97
N LYS A 1079 -30.31 -1.88 7.80
CA LYS A 1079 -30.04 -1.95 9.24
C LYS A 1079 -28.66 -2.54 9.57
N SER A 1080 -28.12 -3.38 8.69
CA SER A 1080 -26.79 -3.97 8.86
C SER A 1080 -25.68 -3.02 8.44
N PHE A 1081 -25.98 -1.99 7.65
CA PHE A 1081 -24.98 -1.08 7.11
C PHE A 1081 -24.34 -0.20 8.20
N ARG A 1082 -23.02 -0.28 8.34
CA ARG A 1082 -22.22 0.32 9.45
C ARG A 1082 -22.77 0.04 10.84
N SER A 1083 -23.32 -1.16 11.03
CA SER A 1083 -23.80 -1.65 12.32
C SER A 1083 -22.77 -2.55 13.00
N PHE A 1084 -22.63 -2.45 14.33
CA PHE A 1084 -21.91 -3.47 15.13
C PHE A 1084 -22.74 -4.75 15.32
N ASN A 1085 -24.01 -4.75 14.88
CA ASN A 1085 -24.92 -5.87 14.92
C ASN A 1085 -25.52 -6.18 13.53
N PRO A 1086 -24.71 -6.46 12.51
CA PRO A 1086 -25.23 -6.79 11.19
C PRO A 1086 -25.82 -8.20 11.20
N ASN A 1087 -26.84 -8.43 10.37
CA ASN A 1087 -27.18 -9.76 9.91
C ASN A 1087 -26.09 -10.26 8.97
N THR A 1088 -25.89 -11.58 8.90
CA THR A 1088 -25.24 -12.15 7.72
C THR A 1088 -26.16 -12.09 6.52
N PHE A 1089 -25.59 -11.89 5.34
CA PHE A 1089 -26.25 -12.09 4.06
C PHE A 1089 -25.58 -13.30 3.39
N ARG A 1090 -26.36 -14.34 3.09
CA ARG A 1090 -25.86 -15.60 2.53
C ARG A 1090 -24.72 -16.22 3.36
N GLY A 1091 -24.90 -16.23 4.68
CA GLY A 1091 -23.92 -16.70 5.65
C GLY A 1091 -22.70 -15.80 5.87
N LYS A 1092 -22.62 -14.61 5.25
CA LYS A 1092 -21.46 -13.71 5.35
C LYS A 1092 -21.78 -12.33 5.91
N ALA A 1093 -20.83 -11.78 6.68
CA ALA A 1093 -20.75 -10.37 7.05
C ALA A 1093 -19.27 -9.92 7.04
N MET A 1094 -19.01 -8.64 7.27
CA MET A 1094 -17.67 -8.05 7.28
C MET A 1094 -17.52 -7.03 8.40
N ALA A 1095 -16.31 -6.95 8.98
CA ALA A 1095 -15.87 -5.89 9.87
C ALA A 1095 -14.55 -5.28 9.37
N ILE A 1096 -14.44 -3.95 9.39
CA ILE A 1096 -13.25 -3.20 8.98
C ILE A 1096 -12.63 -2.59 10.23
N VAL A 1097 -11.40 -3.01 10.54
CA VAL A 1097 -10.66 -2.63 11.75
C VAL A 1097 -9.56 -1.63 11.42
N GLN A 1098 -9.49 -0.52 12.17
CA GLN A 1098 -8.47 0.52 12.11
C GLN A 1098 -7.69 0.58 13.43
N PRO A 1099 -6.35 0.74 13.41
CA PRO A 1099 -5.53 0.84 14.62
C PRO A 1099 -5.58 2.27 15.20
N ASN A 1100 -5.34 2.41 16.51
CA ASN A 1100 -5.33 3.70 17.20
C ASN A 1100 -3.92 4.32 17.32
N GLU A 1101 -3.05 4.03 16.35
CA GLU A 1101 -1.64 4.46 16.28
C GLU A 1101 -0.70 3.97 17.38
N ASN A 1102 -1.18 3.11 18.28
CA ASN A 1102 -0.34 2.47 19.29
C ASN A 1102 -0.02 1.03 18.89
N LYS A 1103 1.25 0.64 18.99
CA LYS A 1103 1.68 -0.76 18.79
C LYS A 1103 1.05 -1.68 19.83
N GLY A 1104 0.85 -2.94 19.49
CA GLY A 1104 0.25 -3.94 20.38
C GLY A 1104 -0.72 -4.86 19.64
N GLU A 1105 -1.87 -5.12 20.24
CA GLU A 1105 -2.87 -6.05 19.70
C GLU A 1105 -4.27 -5.43 19.65
N ILE A 1106 -5.05 -5.85 18.65
CA ILE A 1106 -6.48 -5.58 18.54
C ILE A 1106 -7.19 -6.93 18.56
N ASN A 1107 -8.11 -7.11 19.51
CA ASN A 1107 -8.89 -8.33 19.67
C ASN A 1107 -10.33 -8.06 19.26
N LEU A 1108 -10.75 -8.70 18.16
CA LEU A 1108 -12.12 -8.74 17.68
C LEU A 1108 -12.78 -10.02 18.19
N THR A 1109 -13.97 -9.92 18.78
CA THR A 1109 -14.84 -11.04 19.14
C THR A 1109 -16.19 -10.86 18.47
N VAL A 1110 -16.71 -11.93 17.89
CA VAL A 1110 -18.00 -11.98 17.19
C VAL A 1110 -18.84 -13.10 17.77
N SER A 1111 -20.06 -12.80 18.18
CA SER A 1111 -21.03 -13.77 18.71
C SER A 1111 -22.32 -13.80 17.89
N ALA A 1112 -23.07 -14.90 17.95
CA ALA A 1112 -24.37 -15.06 17.31
C ALA A 1112 -25.25 -16.01 18.13
N THR A 1113 -26.57 -15.81 18.11
CA THR A 1113 -27.50 -16.63 18.90
C THR A 1113 -27.41 -18.11 18.51
N GLY A 1114 -27.04 -18.96 19.47
CA GLY A 1114 -26.95 -20.41 19.29
C GLY A 1114 -25.62 -20.93 18.76
N LEU A 1115 -24.61 -20.06 18.57
CA LEU A 1115 -23.25 -20.43 18.17
C LEU A 1115 -22.24 -19.99 19.25
N ASP A 1116 -21.10 -20.67 19.33
CA ASP A 1116 -19.98 -20.25 20.19
C ASP A 1116 -19.33 -18.96 19.66
N ASP A 1117 -18.89 -18.09 20.57
CA ASP A 1117 -18.15 -16.86 20.26
C ASP A 1117 -16.82 -17.17 19.52
N ALA A 1118 -16.58 -16.48 18.40
CA ALA A 1118 -15.31 -16.54 17.68
C ALA A 1118 -14.47 -15.27 17.94
N SER A 1119 -13.15 -15.41 18.07
CA SER A 1119 -12.24 -14.28 18.27
C SER A 1119 -11.05 -14.33 17.30
N ILE A 1120 -10.54 -13.15 16.92
CA ILE A 1120 -9.30 -13.01 16.13
C ILE A 1120 -8.46 -11.84 16.65
N THR A 1121 -7.15 -12.07 16.75
CA THR A 1121 -6.17 -11.08 17.21
C THR A 1121 -5.36 -10.54 16.02
N LEU A 1122 -5.37 -9.22 15.84
CA LEU A 1122 -4.53 -8.50 14.90
C LEU A 1122 -3.34 -7.89 15.63
N LYS A 1123 -2.19 -7.83 14.96
CA LYS A 1123 -0.97 -7.24 15.51
C LYS A 1123 -0.66 -5.90 14.88
N VAL A 1124 -0.43 -4.90 15.73
CA VAL A 1124 -0.15 -3.51 15.38
C VAL A 1124 1.33 -3.24 15.65
N TYR A 1125 2.11 -2.87 14.62
CA TYR A 1125 3.59 -2.82 14.68
C TYR A 1125 4.23 -1.49 14.28
#